data_AF-A0A6P8YZM0-F1
#
_entry.id   AF-A0A6P8YZM0-F1
#
_cell.length_a   1.000
_cell.length_b   1.000
_cell.length_c   1.000
_cell.angle_alpha   90.00
_cell.angle_beta   90.00
_cell.angle_gamma   90.00
#
_symmetry.space_group_name_H-M   'P 1'
#
loop_
_entity.id
_entity.type
_entity.pdbx_description
1 polymer ?
#
loop_
_entity_poly.entity_id
_entity_poly.type
_entity_poly.pdbx_seq_one_letter_code
_entity_poly.pdbx_strand_id
1 'polypeptide(L)'
;MFSPFGKIDFWKAAVHFTQYLCATNKVSSGSPSISREDLKKIFTEEYQPYYNVQCLELKTLIHTLTMAGFLVKHTSNGNPCVTFKWNRVEQAALTNGHLPEKPPSRLTKPKPRLIVSQRYTQIRENQDRPDGITDEKCDLCKVILSPHTAQEHKETEIHTLRVAYRTKKKSFDDTKHFLSVQMCDKDSAEEPLIGDLKKSCRVGSKYDLNLLVTNLFDDKEIFIEKILQLMPNKDIKLENIEAETLLPGKPKTVGIQAQFSARGAIIFPLIFKMLPSGSALPKYYLKEIYFLTQSELMDQLAPSEPFRPSMGPVVKVQDAPIIPGKPAEFTQASELKETLAIFKRPFEIPPVLLRFLNNGFKEHANMSPAEKKNLQTIRAMLPQGNSADALTPDNYAQLLELLLFIEEHQMSRDIHYYDMHDAVLFKDPMGLWLEVPGLVDKRPSLLINDVLHVSFCEDQGKRKYEGHVHQIQGSQVLLGLNDAFFNKYSNQKLEIQFNINRRALKNMHIALYLISCNKAQHLLFPSLKTKPLCQPPLRPWFNRAIEKNPEQQAAVRNVVHNSSQNSPYLIFGPPGTGKTVTLVETILQLWKPPSNQTRILVCTPSNSAADEITSRILRVIYDHNLVPATRVKDHIFRMCAYSRPWNLMPKIIQDAEITNHDLRGGVVTFPRKEVIMTYDIVIVHSHVHPDWFLHSFLLITLPTSSWMRLGRLWRQRP
;
A
#
# COMPACT_ATOMS: atom_id res chain seq x y z
N MET A 1 -25.39 -4.85 32.50
CA MET A 1 -24.84 -5.31 31.21
C MET A 1 -23.71 -4.39 30.82
N PHE A 2 -22.47 -4.84 30.98
CA PHE A 2 -21.26 -4.06 30.70
C PHE A 2 -20.79 -4.31 29.26
N SER A 3 -20.57 -3.22 28.52
CA SER A 3 -20.00 -3.17 27.17
C SER A 3 -18.46 -3.18 27.22
N PRO A 4 -17.75 -3.81 26.25
CA PRO A 4 -16.31 -4.08 26.30
C PRO A 4 -15.45 -2.96 25.71
N PHE A 5 -15.69 -1.71 26.10
CA PHE A 5 -14.76 -0.61 25.86
C PHE A 5 -14.30 -0.09 27.22
N GLY A 6 -13.00 -0.29 27.51
CA GLY A 6 -12.37 0.12 28.76
C GLY A 6 -12.76 1.56 29.11
N LYS A 7 -13.15 1.77 30.39
CA LYS A 7 -13.63 3.03 30.97
C LYS A 7 -12.99 4.26 30.32
N ILE A 8 -13.64 4.79 29.30
CA ILE A 8 -13.44 6.17 28.84
C ILE A 8 -14.08 7.01 29.94
N ASP A 9 -13.32 7.92 30.56
CA ASP A 9 -13.83 8.80 31.62
C ASP A 9 -14.84 9.78 31.01
N PHE A 10 -16.08 9.34 30.84
CA PHE A 10 -17.22 10.15 30.39
C PHE A 10 -17.35 11.45 31.20
N TRP A 11 -16.99 11.39 32.49
CA TRP A 11 -16.93 12.55 33.37
C TRP A 11 -15.88 13.57 32.92
N LYS A 12 -14.66 13.16 32.57
CA LYS A 12 -13.60 14.09 32.08
C LYS A 12 -13.99 14.75 30.76
N ALA A 13 -14.63 14.01 29.87
CA ALA A 13 -15.11 14.56 28.60
C ALA A 13 -16.25 15.58 28.81
N ALA A 14 -17.16 15.32 29.75
CA ALA A 14 -18.22 16.25 30.14
C ALA A 14 -17.68 17.53 30.81
N VAL A 15 -16.69 17.40 31.70
CA VAL A 15 -16.00 18.54 32.35
C VAL A 15 -15.34 19.43 31.29
N HIS A 16 -14.56 18.85 30.39
CA HIS A 16 -13.82 19.60 29.37
C HIS A 16 -14.76 20.34 28.40
N PHE A 17 -15.87 19.72 27.99
CA PHE A 17 -16.85 20.40 27.15
C PHE A 17 -17.59 21.52 27.92
N THR A 18 -17.94 21.28 29.18
CA THR A 18 -18.59 22.31 30.02
C THR A 18 -17.66 23.50 30.26
N GLN A 19 -16.36 23.24 30.42
CA GLN A 19 -15.33 24.28 30.54
C GLN A 19 -15.26 25.14 29.28
N TYR A 20 -15.29 24.52 28.10
CA TYR A 20 -15.34 25.23 26.83
C TYR A 20 -16.55 26.16 26.71
N LEU A 21 -17.74 25.69 27.11
CA LEU A 21 -18.97 26.49 27.09
C LEU A 21 -18.89 27.72 28.01
N CYS A 22 -18.28 27.57 29.19
CA CYS A 22 -18.07 28.68 30.12
C CYS A 22 -17.01 29.66 29.59
N ALA A 23 -15.89 29.15 29.09
CA ALA A 23 -14.80 29.95 28.52
C ALA A 23 -15.24 30.79 27.31
N THR A 24 -16.18 30.28 26.51
CA THR A 24 -16.75 30.97 25.34
C THR A 24 -18.00 31.79 25.68
N ASN A 25 -18.33 31.96 26.97
CA ASN A 25 -19.52 32.67 27.47
C ASN A 25 -20.85 32.16 26.89
N LYS A 26 -20.91 30.92 26.41
CA LYS A 26 -22.15 30.29 25.89
C LYS A 26 -23.08 29.86 27.03
N VAL A 27 -22.54 29.64 28.23
CA VAL A 27 -23.28 29.40 29.48
C VAL A 27 -22.58 30.17 30.60
N SER A 28 -23.34 30.87 31.45
CA SER A 28 -22.80 31.66 32.56
C SER A 28 -23.71 31.61 33.80
N SER A 29 -23.28 32.17 34.94
CA SER A 29 -24.10 32.26 36.15
C SER A 29 -25.41 33.05 35.94
N GLY A 30 -25.37 34.09 35.09
CA GLY A 30 -26.55 34.89 34.73
C GLY A 30 -27.43 34.26 33.64
N SER A 31 -26.89 33.30 32.88
CA SER A 31 -27.58 32.58 31.80
C SER A 31 -27.22 31.09 31.80
N PRO A 32 -27.71 30.30 32.78
CA PRO A 32 -27.31 28.90 32.94
C PRO A 32 -28.05 27.93 32.00
N SER A 33 -28.93 28.43 31.13
CA SER A 33 -29.78 27.64 30.24
C SER A 33 -29.42 27.88 28.77
N ILE A 34 -29.36 26.80 27.98
CA ILE A 34 -29.10 26.84 26.54
C ILE A 34 -30.06 25.89 25.81
N SER A 35 -30.44 26.22 24.57
CA SER A 35 -31.28 25.33 23.76
C SER A 35 -30.54 24.03 23.43
N ARG A 36 -31.29 22.93 23.30
CA ARG A 36 -30.70 21.62 22.94
C ARG A 36 -30.08 21.63 21.54
N GLU A 37 -30.63 22.41 20.62
CA GLU A 37 -30.13 22.53 19.25
C GLU A 37 -28.83 23.33 19.22
N ASP A 38 -28.76 24.46 19.92
CA ASP A 38 -27.56 25.28 19.99
C ASP A 38 -26.43 24.53 20.72
N LEU A 39 -26.73 23.82 21.82
CA LEU A 39 -25.73 23.02 22.52
C LEU A 39 -25.15 21.92 21.62
N LYS A 40 -26.00 21.28 20.80
CA LYS A 40 -25.56 20.27 19.82
C LYS A 40 -24.71 20.91 18.72
N LYS A 41 -25.15 22.05 18.20
CA LYS A 41 -24.45 22.80 17.16
C LYS A 41 -23.07 23.26 17.62
N ILE A 42 -22.98 23.88 18.80
CA ILE A 42 -21.70 24.27 19.41
C ILE A 42 -20.81 23.05 19.62
N PHE A 43 -21.37 21.91 20.07
CA PHE A 43 -20.59 20.69 20.23
C PHE A 43 -20.00 20.19 18.91
N THR A 44 -20.80 20.12 17.83
CA THR A 44 -20.36 19.56 16.54
C THR A 44 -19.57 20.51 15.67
N GLU A 45 -19.89 21.80 15.68
CA GLU A 45 -19.37 22.80 14.75
C GLU A 45 -18.27 23.66 15.36
N GLU A 46 -18.29 23.87 16.68
CA GLU A 46 -17.29 24.71 17.35
C GLU A 46 -16.29 23.83 18.16
N TYR A 47 -16.77 23.01 19.09
CA TYR A 47 -15.93 22.28 20.04
C TYR A 47 -15.21 21.05 19.44
N GLN A 48 -15.94 20.18 18.75
CA GLN A 48 -15.35 18.96 18.14
C GLN A 48 -14.25 19.28 17.12
N PRO A 49 -14.41 20.26 16.21
CA PRO A 49 -13.36 20.64 15.26
C PRO A 49 -12.16 21.29 15.97
N TYR A 50 -12.40 22.13 16.98
CA TYR A 50 -11.33 22.85 17.68
C TYR A 50 -10.40 21.91 18.46
N TYR A 51 -10.95 20.89 19.14
CA TYR A 51 -10.16 19.96 19.97
C TYR A 51 -9.93 18.57 19.37
N ASN A 52 -10.54 18.26 18.22
CA ASN A 52 -10.43 16.97 17.52
C ASN A 52 -10.85 15.75 18.39
N VAL A 53 -11.88 15.93 19.22
CA VAL A 53 -12.39 14.96 20.22
C VAL A 53 -13.49 14.09 19.62
N GLN A 54 -13.41 12.76 19.75
CA GLN A 54 -14.48 11.84 19.33
C GLN A 54 -15.13 11.01 20.46
N CYS A 55 -14.72 11.19 21.73
CA CYS A 55 -15.23 10.34 22.82
C CYS A 55 -16.66 10.66 23.29
N LEU A 56 -17.24 11.80 22.88
CA LEU A 56 -18.64 12.14 23.10
C LEU A 56 -19.34 12.11 21.74
N GLU A 57 -20.22 11.14 21.53
CA GLU A 57 -21.09 11.13 20.35
C GLU A 57 -22.24 12.12 20.58
N LEU A 58 -22.65 12.83 19.52
CA LEU A 58 -23.77 13.79 19.59
C LEU A 58 -25.03 13.17 20.20
N LYS A 59 -25.28 11.88 19.90
CA LYS A 59 -26.43 11.11 20.40
C LYS A 59 -26.40 10.92 21.91
N THR A 60 -25.22 10.90 22.54
CA THR A 60 -25.04 10.66 23.97
C THR A 60 -24.62 11.91 24.74
N LEU A 61 -24.47 13.07 24.09
CA LEU A 61 -24.00 14.32 24.69
C LEU A 61 -24.81 14.74 25.94
N ILE A 62 -26.13 14.90 25.79
CA ILE A 62 -27.01 15.31 26.89
C ILE A 62 -27.02 14.25 28.00
N HIS A 63 -27.09 12.98 27.62
CA HIS A 63 -27.05 11.87 28.57
C HIS A 63 -25.73 11.88 29.38
N THR A 64 -24.61 12.15 28.73
CA THR A 64 -23.29 12.18 29.37
C THR A 64 -23.15 13.38 30.31
N LEU A 65 -23.60 14.57 29.91
CA LEU A 65 -23.65 15.75 30.78
C LEU A 65 -24.59 15.55 31.98
N THR A 66 -25.70 14.83 31.77
CA THR A 66 -26.65 14.47 32.83
C THR A 66 -26.04 13.45 33.81
N MET A 67 -25.40 12.40 33.30
CA MET A 67 -24.72 11.37 34.10
C MET A 67 -23.52 11.93 34.87
N ALA A 68 -22.81 12.91 34.30
CA ALA A 68 -21.75 13.65 34.97
C ALA A 68 -22.25 14.65 36.03
N GLY A 69 -23.58 14.87 36.11
CA GLY A 69 -24.22 15.70 37.13
C GLY A 69 -24.26 17.19 36.81
N PHE A 70 -23.88 17.62 35.60
CA PHE A 70 -23.84 19.03 35.21
C PHE A 70 -25.21 19.60 34.83
N LEU A 71 -26.19 18.77 34.47
CA LEU A 71 -27.54 19.22 34.09
C LEU A 71 -28.57 19.00 35.20
N VAL A 72 -29.59 19.85 35.26
CA VAL A 72 -30.80 19.64 36.08
C VAL A 72 -31.59 18.45 35.51
N LYS A 73 -31.93 17.47 36.35
CA LYS A 73 -32.77 16.33 35.93
C LYS A 73 -34.19 16.84 35.71
N HIS A 74 -34.58 17.08 34.45
CA HIS A 74 -35.98 17.33 34.10
C HIS A 74 -36.62 16.04 33.60
N THR A 75 -37.70 15.62 34.25
CA THR A 75 -38.51 14.46 33.89
C THR A 75 -39.47 14.80 32.75
N SER A 76 -38.96 15.05 31.55
CA SER A 76 -39.73 14.93 30.29
C SER A 76 -38.84 15.16 29.06
N ASN A 77 -39.03 14.36 28.01
CA ASN A 77 -38.29 14.46 26.74
C ASN A 77 -38.62 15.74 25.94
N GLY A 78 -39.58 16.56 26.37
CA GLY A 78 -40.15 17.68 25.61
C GLY A 78 -39.61 19.08 25.92
N ASN A 79 -38.67 19.26 26.85
CA ASN A 79 -38.17 20.61 27.17
C ASN A 79 -37.09 21.05 26.13
N PRO A 80 -37.25 22.17 25.39
CA PRO A 80 -36.34 22.56 24.32
C PRO A 80 -34.99 23.08 24.82
N CYS A 81 -34.91 23.49 26.09
CA CYS A 81 -33.68 23.98 26.73
C CYS A 81 -33.16 23.00 27.79
N VAL A 82 -31.85 23.04 28.01
CA VAL A 82 -31.16 22.35 29.11
C VAL A 82 -30.52 23.38 30.03
N THR A 83 -30.73 23.19 31.34
CA THR A 83 -30.21 24.08 32.38
C THR A 83 -29.06 23.41 33.12
N PHE A 84 -27.92 24.10 33.19
CA PHE A 84 -26.74 23.66 33.93
C PHE A 84 -26.88 23.97 35.42
N LYS A 85 -26.49 23.01 36.27
CA LYS A 85 -26.40 23.20 37.72
C LYS A 85 -25.18 24.03 38.06
N TRP A 86 -25.35 25.35 38.19
CA TRP A 86 -24.22 26.25 38.34
C TRP A 86 -23.34 25.93 39.56
N ASN A 87 -23.94 25.54 40.70
CA ASN A 87 -23.19 25.11 41.89
C ASN A 87 -22.22 23.94 41.61
N ARG A 88 -22.53 23.06 40.63
CA ARG A 88 -21.65 21.95 40.20
C ARG A 88 -20.57 22.40 39.22
N VAL A 89 -20.86 23.39 38.38
CA VAL A 89 -19.90 24.03 37.46
C VAL A 89 -18.84 24.78 38.27
N GLU A 90 -19.28 25.51 39.29
CA GLU A 90 -18.44 26.26 40.22
C GLU A 90 -17.57 25.34 41.09
N GLN A 91 -18.13 24.25 41.63
CA GLN A 91 -17.37 23.21 42.35
C GLN A 91 -16.31 22.52 41.49
N ALA A 92 -16.47 22.50 40.16
CA ALA A 92 -15.48 21.96 39.23
C ALA A 92 -14.41 22.99 38.82
N ALA A 93 -14.40 24.17 39.45
CA ALA A 93 -13.48 25.29 39.20
C ALA A 93 -13.45 25.76 37.73
N LEU A 94 -14.58 25.66 37.02
CA LEU A 94 -14.68 26.06 35.62
C LEU A 94 -14.99 27.57 35.55
N THR A 95 -13.97 28.40 35.33
CA THR A 95 -14.10 29.87 35.26
C THR A 95 -14.25 30.38 33.82
N ASN A 96 -14.91 31.53 33.66
CA ASN A 96 -14.96 32.23 32.38
C ASN A 96 -13.58 32.83 32.05
N GLY A 97 -13.13 32.69 30.80
CA GLY A 97 -11.99 33.45 30.27
C GLY A 97 -10.85 32.66 29.66
N HIS A 98 -10.68 31.36 29.97
CA HIS A 98 -9.64 30.53 29.35
C HIS A 98 -10.19 29.22 28.78
N LEU A 99 -9.99 29.05 27.48
CA LEU A 99 -10.30 27.81 26.77
C LEU A 99 -9.52 26.65 27.41
N PRO A 100 -10.14 25.47 27.60
CA PRO A 100 -9.42 24.33 28.14
C PRO A 100 -8.23 23.95 27.23
N GLU A 101 -7.13 23.49 27.83
CA GLU A 101 -5.95 23.00 27.09
C GLU A 101 -6.27 21.71 26.29
N LYS A 102 -5.28 21.11 25.62
CA LYS A 102 -5.52 19.88 24.83
C LYS A 102 -6.19 18.80 25.68
N PRO A 103 -7.26 18.17 25.17
CA PRO A 103 -7.92 17.07 25.88
C PRO A 103 -6.93 15.91 26.11
N PRO A 104 -7.06 15.14 27.20
CA PRO A 104 -6.25 13.96 27.47
C PRO A 104 -6.09 13.08 26.21
N SER A 105 -4.88 12.58 25.94
CA SER A 105 -4.52 11.86 24.69
C SER A 105 -5.42 10.65 24.35
N ARG A 106 -6.13 10.10 25.34
CA ARG A 106 -7.15 9.05 25.17
C ARG A 106 -8.48 9.54 24.57
N LEU A 107 -8.72 10.86 24.51
CA LEU A 107 -9.94 11.51 24.00
C LEU A 107 -9.81 12.02 22.54
N THR A 108 -8.59 12.02 21.98
CA THR A 108 -8.27 12.44 20.61
C THR A 108 -8.03 11.24 19.70
N LYS A 109 -8.55 11.25 18.47
CA LYS A 109 -8.27 10.18 17.49
C LYS A 109 -6.81 10.25 17.00
N PRO A 110 -6.12 9.11 16.79
CA PRO A 110 -4.88 9.10 16.03
C PRO A 110 -5.15 9.49 14.56
N LYS A 111 -4.26 10.30 13.98
CA LYS A 111 -4.32 10.74 12.57
C LYS A 111 -4.45 9.51 11.63
N PRO A 112 -5.36 9.52 10.63
CA PRO A 112 -5.33 8.51 9.59
C PRO A 112 -4.04 8.64 8.79
N ARG A 113 -3.24 7.57 8.74
CA ARG A 113 -2.12 7.44 7.80
C ARG A 113 -2.68 7.10 6.42
N LEU A 114 -2.50 8.00 5.46
CA LEU A 114 -2.63 7.71 4.04
C LEU A 114 -1.48 6.76 3.66
N ILE A 115 -1.81 5.55 3.24
CA ILE A 115 -0.85 4.66 2.56
C ILE A 115 -1.22 4.70 1.09
N VAL A 116 -0.36 5.33 0.29
CA VAL A 116 -0.39 5.21 -1.17
C VAL A 116 0.33 3.90 -1.52
N SER A 117 -0.35 2.99 -2.21
CA SER A 117 0.25 1.83 -2.85
C SER A 117 0.26 2.05 -4.36
N GLN A 118 1.44 1.93 -4.97
CA GLN A 118 1.66 2.08 -6.42
C GLN A 118 1.49 0.77 -7.22
N ARG A 119 0.90 -0.29 -6.66
CA ARG A 119 0.62 -1.52 -7.42
C ARG A 119 -0.86 -1.62 -7.70
N TYR A 120 -1.34 -0.97 -8.76
CA TYR A 120 -2.48 -1.38 -9.62
C TYR A 120 -2.71 -0.33 -10.72
N THR A 121 -1.79 -0.21 -11.66
CA THR A 121 -2.18 0.08 -13.06
C THR A 121 -2.44 -1.27 -13.70
N GLN A 122 -3.64 -1.84 -13.45
CA GLN A 122 -4.19 -2.71 -14.50
C GLN A 122 -4.29 -1.83 -15.74
N ILE A 123 -3.58 -2.22 -16.80
CA ILE A 123 -3.90 -1.78 -18.16
C ILE A 123 -5.37 -2.14 -18.34
N ARG A 124 -6.22 -1.11 -18.27
CA ARG A 124 -7.70 -1.19 -18.26
C ARG A 124 -8.26 -1.35 -19.67
N GLU A 125 -7.43 -1.73 -20.63
CA GLU A 125 -7.79 -1.87 -22.02
C GLU A 125 -8.18 -3.34 -22.26
N ASN A 126 -9.41 -3.54 -22.73
CA ASN A 126 -9.98 -4.81 -23.18
C ASN A 126 -10.55 -5.77 -22.13
N GLN A 127 -11.31 -5.25 -21.17
CA GLN A 127 -12.46 -6.02 -20.68
C GLN A 127 -13.71 -5.50 -21.40
N ASP A 128 -14.49 -6.40 -22.02
CA ASP A 128 -15.84 -6.08 -22.46
C ASP A 128 -16.64 -5.65 -21.24
N ARG A 129 -16.78 -4.33 -21.11
CA ARG A 129 -17.54 -3.74 -20.02
C ARG A 129 -18.99 -3.73 -20.48
N PRO A 130 -19.91 -4.41 -19.80
CA PRO A 130 -21.32 -4.31 -20.15
C PRO A 130 -21.74 -2.84 -20.10
N ASP A 131 -22.66 -2.46 -20.98
CA ASP A 131 -23.15 -1.09 -21.15
C ASP A 131 -23.79 -0.53 -19.87
N GLY A 132 -23.93 -1.35 -18.82
CA GLY A 132 -24.39 -0.91 -17.50
C GLY A 132 -25.85 -0.49 -17.52
N ILE A 133 -26.61 -0.97 -18.51
CA ILE A 133 -28.04 -0.79 -18.64
C ILE A 133 -28.74 -2.09 -18.25
N THR A 134 -29.72 -1.96 -17.38
CA THR A 134 -30.69 -2.99 -17.00
C THR A 134 -32.08 -2.45 -17.31
N ASP A 135 -33.09 -3.32 -17.34
CA ASP A 135 -34.48 -2.90 -17.62
C ASP A 135 -35.03 -1.90 -16.58
N GLU A 136 -34.37 -1.80 -15.41
CA GLU A 136 -34.72 -0.90 -14.31
C GLU A 136 -33.90 0.40 -14.24
N LYS A 137 -32.71 0.46 -14.85
CA LYS A 137 -31.81 1.63 -14.72
C LYS A 137 -30.66 1.62 -15.72
N CYS A 138 -30.13 2.81 -16.02
CA CYS A 138 -28.86 2.97 -16.71
C CYS A 138 -27.80 3.56 -15.78
N ASP A 139 -26.78 2.79 -15.43
CA ASP A 139 -25.68 3.23 -14.57
C ASP A 139 -24.75 4.24 -15.26
N LEU A 140 -24.72 4.28 -16.60
CA LEU A 140 -24.00 5.29 -17.39
C LEU A 140 -24.71 6.64 -17.35
N CYS A 141 -26.02 6.64 -17.54
CA CYS A 141 -26.81 7.87 -17.63
C CYS A 141 -27.39 8.33 -16.29
N LYS A 142 -27.32 7.49 -15.25
CA LYS A 142 -27.90 7.72 -13.93
C LYS A 142 -29.41 8.00 -13.97
N VAL A 143 -30.11 7.31 -14.86
CA VAL A 143 -31.57 7.38 -15.00
C VAL A 143 -32.21 6.05 -14.60
N ILE A 144 -33.39 6.14 -14.00
CA ILE A 144 -34.26 4.98 -13.73
C ILE A 144 -35.04 4.71 -15.01
N LEU A 145 -35.10 3.45 -15.42
CA LEU A 145 -35.77 3.02 -16.65
C LEU A 145 -36.92 2.06 -16.31
N SER A 146 -37.88 1.99 -17.22
CA SER A 146 -38.86 0.90 -17.30
C SER A 146 -38.57 0.01 -18.50
N PRO A 147 -39.06 -1.24 -18.54
CA PRO A 147 -38.82 -2.18 -19.65
C PRO A 147 -39.19 -1.62 -21.03
N HIS A 148 -40.24 -0.79 -21.12
CA HIS A 148 -40.67 -0.18 -22.38
C HIS A 148 -39.79 1.01 -22.80
N THR A 149 -39.28 1.79 -21.85
CA THR A 149 -38.40 2.94 -22.10
C THR A 149 -36.92 2.56 -22.24
N ALA A 150 -36.54 1.34 -21.85
CA ALA A 150 -35.15 0.90 -21.86
C ALA A 150 -34.59 0.81 -23.28
N GLN A 151 -35.41 0.38 -24.25
CA GLN A 151 -35.01 0.30 -25.65
C GLN A 151 -34.88 1.71 -26.27
N GLU A 152 -35.87 2.57 -26.06
CA GLU A 152 -35.80 3.97 -26.50
C GLU A 152 -34.60 4.71 -25.90
N HIS A 153 -34.26 4.44 -24.63
CA HIS A 153 -33.10 5.04 -23.98
C HIS A 153 -31.77 4.64 -24.64
N LYS A 154 -31.62 3.39 -25.08
CA LYS A 154 -30.41 2.91 -25.78
C LYS A 154 -30.18 3.67 -27.08
N GLU A 155 -31.26 4.07 -27.74
CA GLU A 155 -31.23 4.78 -29.02
C GLU A 155 -31.02 6.29 -28.85
N THR A 156 -31.04 6.81 -27.62
CA THR A 156 -30.74 8.23 -27.38
C THR A 156 -29.29 8.59 -27.76
N GLU A 157 -29.12 9.75 -28.37
CA GLU A 157 -27.83 10.28 -28.83
C GLU A 157 -26.81 10.35 -27.67
N ILE A 158 -27.23 10.86 -26.51
CA ILE A 158 -26.35 11.00 -25.33
C ILE A 158 -25.91 9.64 -24.77
N HIS A 159 -26.77 8.62 -24.79
CA HIS A 159 -26.43 7.28 -24.33
C HIS A 159 -25.41 6.64 -25.28
N THR A 160 -25.67 6.72 -26.58
CA THR A 160 -24.77 6.22 -27.63
C THR A 160 -23.38 6.84 -27.53
N LEU A 161 -23.30 8.17 -27.32
CA LEU A 161 -22.03 8.88 -27.14
C LEU A 161 -21.29 8.46 -25.86
N ARG A 162 -22.00 8.21 -24.75
CA ARG A 162 -21.40 7.72 -23.49
C ARG A 162 -20.83 6.31 -23.64
N VAL A 163 -21.53 5.44 -24.36
CA VAL A 163 -21.04 4.10 -24.70
C VAL A 163 -19.80 4.20 -25.56
N ALA A 164 -19.83 5.00 -26.64
CA ALA A 164 -18.68 5.21 -27.52
C ALA A 164 -17.45 5.75 -26.76
N TYR A 165 -17.63 6.72 -25.86
CA TYR A 165 -16.55 7.23 -25.00
C TYR A 165 -15.95 6.16 -24.08
N ARG A 166 -16.75 5.19 -23.62
CA ARG A 166 -16.31 4.11 -22.73
C ARG A 166 -15.64 2.95 -23.46
N THR A 167 -16.14 2.58 -24.64
CA THR A 167 -15.75 1.33 -25.34
C THR A 167 -14.92 1.57 -26.60
N LYS A 168 -15.13 2.68 -27.30
CA LYS A 168 -14.50 3.01 -28.59
C LYS A 168 -14.01 4.46 -28.63
N LYS A 169 -13.33 4.95 -27.59
CA LYS A 169 -12.88 6.36 -27.49
C LYS A 169 -12.14 6.89 -28.75
N LYS A 170 -11.41 6.02 -29.45
CA LYS A 170 -10.70 6.37 -30.71
C LYS A 170 -11.64 6.74 -31.87
N SER A 171 -12.94 6.41 -31.81
CA SER A 171 -13.92 6.80 -32.85
C SER A 171 -14.11 8.32 -32.95
N PHE A 172 -13.67 9.09 -31.96
CA PHE A 172 -13.69 10.56 -31.99
C PHE A 172 -12.39 11.16 -32.57
N ASP A 173 -11.40 10.34 -32.96
CA ASP A 173 -10.11 10.83 -33.41
C ASP A 173 -10.15 11.39 -34.84
N ASP A 174 -11.05 10.88 -35.68
CA ASP A 174 -11.22 11.28 -37.08
C ASP A 174 -11.65 12.75 -37.24
N THR A 175 -12.12 13.40 -36.17
CA THR A 175 -12.54 14.80 -36.16
C THR A 175 -11.55 15.71 -35.43
N LYS A 176 -10.42 15.17 -34.92
CA LYS A 176 -9.46 15.94 -34.10
C LYS A 176 -8.82 17.11 -34.82
N HIS A 177 -8.74 17.06 -36.14
CA HIS A 177 -8.15 18.08 -36.98
C HIS A 177 -9.16 19.16 -37.40
N PHE A 178 -10.44 19.05 -37.02
CA PHE A 178 -11.48 20.01 -37.42
C PHE A 178 -11.55 21.24 -36.50
N LEU A 179 -11.28 21.06 -35.20
CA LEU A 179 -11.34 22.12 -34.21
C LEU A 179 -10.09 22.15 -33.33
N SER A 180 -9.63 23.37 -33.01
CA SER A 180 -8.77 23.62 -31.86
C SER A 180 -9.62 24.12 -30.68
N VAL A 181 -9.37 23.60 -29.48
CA VAL A 181 -9.99 24.09 -28.25
C VAL A 181 -8.89 24.44 -27.26
N GLN A 182 -8.83 25.71 -26.88
CA GLN A 182 -7.92 26.28 -25.90
C GLN A 182 -8.70 26.79 -24.69
N MET A 183 -8.04 26.94 -23.54
CA MET A 183 -8.66 27.42 -22.30
C MET A 183 -7.86 28.58 -21.73
N CYS A 184 -8.54 29.65 -21.33
CA CYS A 184 -7.98 30.80 -20.61
C CYS A 184 -8.91 31.24 -19.48
N ASP A 185 -8.40 31.95 -18.47
CA ASP A 185 -9.26 32.54 -17.45
C ASP A 185 -9.86 33.84 -17.98
N LYS A 186 -11.11 34.15 -17.59
CA LYS A 186 -11.81 35.36 -18.06
C LYS A 186 -11.08 36.66 -17.69
N ASP A 187 -10.36 36.67 -16.57
CA ASP A 187 -9.79 37.88 -15.95
C ASP A 187 -8.25 37.92 -15.95
N SER A 188 -7.58 36.91 -16.52
CA SER A 188 -6.10 36.84 -16.52
C SER A 188 -5.53 37.18 -17.90
N ALA A 189 -4.47 37.99 -17.95
CA ALA A 189 -3.66 38.21 -19.16
C ALA A 189 -2.72 37.02 -19.47
N GLU A 190 -2.97 35.83 -18.91
CA GLU A 190 -2.15 34.64 -19.12
C GLU A 190 -2.34 34.06 -20.53
N GLU A 191 -1.26 33.52 -21.10
CA GLU A 191 -1.30 32.85 -22.39
C GLU A 191 -2.24 31.63 -22.36
N PRO A 192 -3.00 31.38 -23.44
CA PRO A 192 -3.92 30.25 -23.50
C PRO A 192 -3.17 28.92 -23.33
N LEU A 193 -3.74 28.00 -22.55
CA LEU A 193 -3.13 26.69 -22.33
C LEU A 193 -3.15 25.86 -23.63
N ILE A 194 -1.98 25.60 -24.19
CA ILE A 194 -1.78 24.78 -25.39
C ILE A 194 -1.50 23.34 -24.97
N GLY A 195 -2.37 22.40 -25.37
CA GLY A 195 -2.20 20.95 -25.12
C GLY A 195 -3.32 20.33 -24.29
N ASP A 196 -2.95 19.54 -23.27
CA ASP A 196 -3.90 18.99 -22.29
C ASP A 196 -4.51 20.14 -21.48
N LEU A 197 -5.82 20.37 -21.62
CA LEU A 197 -6.53 21.46 -20.93
C LEU A 197 -6.63 21.17 -19.43
N LYS A 198 -5.55 21.46 -18.68
CA LYS A 198 -5.43 21.22 -17.23
C LYS A 198 -5.50 22.54 -16.46
N LYS A 199 -6.45 22.67 -15.54
CA LYS A 199 -6.56 23.80 -14.60
C LYS A 199 -6.35 23.33 -13.17
N SER A 200 -5.47 24.01 -12.43
CA SER A 200 -5.36 23.85 -10.98
C SER A 200 -6.41 24.71 -10.28
N CYS A 201 -7.17 24.11 -9.37
CA CYS A 201 -8.28 24.75 -8.68
C CYS A 201 -8.18 24.53 -7.16
N ARG A 202 -8.71 25.46 -6.38
CA ARG A 202 -8.84 25.37 -4.93
C ARG A 202 -10.27 25.04 -4.54
N VAL A 203 -10.42 24.14 -3.57
CA VAL A 203 -11.74 23.77 -3.04
C VAL A 203 -12.41 25.01 -2.46
N GLY A 204 -13.67 25.26 -2.84
CA GLY A 204 -14.46 26.42 -2.42
C GLY A 204 -14.26 27.69 -3.26
N SER A 205 -13.17 27.81 -4.02
CA SER A 205 -12.94 28.94 -4.94
C SER A 205 -13.79 28.82 -6.20
N LYS A 206 -14.28 29.97 -6.69
CA LYS A 206 -14.98 30.08 -7.97
C LYS A 206 -13.98 30.37 -9.09
N TYR A 207 -14.19 29.73 -10.23
CA TYR A 207 -13.38 29.86 -11.42
C TYR A 207 -14.29 30.18 -12.60
N ASP A 208 -14.01 31.28 -13.30
CA ASP A 208 -14.68 31.68 -14.53
C ASP A 208 -13.67 31.58 -15.68
N LEU A 209 -13.92 30.63 -16.58
CA LEU A 209 -13.02 30.23 -17.66
C LEU A 209 -13.66 30.46 -19.02
N ASN A 210 -12.84 30.68 -20.03
CA ASN A 210 -13.21 30.79 -21.43
C ASN A 210 -12.56 29.65 -22.23
N LEU A 211 -13.37 28.93 -23.00
CA LEU A 211 -12.87 28.04 -24.03
C LEU A 211 -12.87 28.76 -25.37
N LEU A 212 -11.70 28.89 -25.98
CA LEU A 212 -11.57 29.38 -27.35
C LEU A 212 -11.63 28.20 -28.31
N VAL A 213 -12.67 28.19 -29.14
CA VAL A 213 -12.96 27.17 -30.15
C VAL A 213 -12.65 27.75 -31.52
N THR A 214 -11.64 27.20 -32.20
CA THR A 214 -11.19 27.70 -33.51
C THR A 214 -11.44 26.64 -34.57
N ASN A 215 -12.09 27.04 -35.67
CA ASN A 215 -12.25 26.20 -36.86
C ASN A 215 -10.91 26.06 -37.61
N LEU A 216 -10.45 24.82 -37.77
CA LEU A 216 -9.22 24.45 -38.48
C LEU A 216 -9.49 23.76 -39.83
N PHE A 217 -10.74 23.68 -40.27
CA PHE A 217 -11.14 22.92 -41.44
C PHE A 217 -10.99 23.74 -42.72
N ASP A 218 -9.86 23.52 -43.42
CA ASP A 218 -9.49 23.95 -44.79
C ASP A 218 -10.51 24.87 -45.51
N ASP A 219 -10.51 26.17 -45.18
CA ASP A 219 -11.34 27.23 -45.77
C ASP A 219 -12.86 26.96 -45.83
N LYS A 220 -13.35 25.99 -45.06
CA LYS A 220 -14.76 25.60 -45.01
C LYS A 220 -15.38 25.94 -43.67
N GLU A 221 -16.63 26.38 -43.73
CA GLU A 221 -17.42 26.67 -42.54
C GLU A 221 -17.83 25.38 -41.81
N ILE A 222 -17.83 25.43 -40.48
CA ILE A 222 -18.38 24.37 -39.62
C ILE A 222 -19.56 24.95 -38.84
N PHE A 223 -20.73 24.34 -38.99
CA PHE A 223 -21.87 24.66 -38.13
C PHE A 223 -21.78 23.85 -36.83
N ILE A 224 -21.69 24.52 -35.68
CA ILE A 224 -21.79 23.88 -34.37
C ILE A 224 -23.26 23.88 -33.96
N GLU A 225 -23.88 22.70 -33.97
CA GLU A 225 -25.26 22.54 -33.55
C GLU A 225 -25.39 22.64 -32.03
N LYS A 226 -24.48 21.97 -31.30
CA LYS A 226 -24.50 21.95 -29.83
C LYS A 226 -23.18 21.48 -29.23
N ILE A 227 -22.86 21.97 -28.03
CA ILE A 227 -21.85 21.36 -27.15
C ILE A 227 -22.56 20.56 -26.06
N LEU A 228 -22.22 19.27 -25.97
CA LEU A 228 -22.80 18.32 -25.03
C LEU A 228 -21.79 18.02 -23.91
N GLN A 229 -22.23 18.22 -22.67
CA GLN A 229 -21.54 17.69 -21.50
C GLN A 229 -21.83 16.20 -21.37
N LEU A 230 -20.81 15.37 -21.62
CA LEU A 230 -21.02 13.93 -21.68
C LEU A 230 -21.30 13.34 -20.29
N MET A 231 -20.67 13.88 -19.24
CA MET A 231 -20.90 13.48 -17.85
C MET A 231 -21.37 14.69 -17.02
N PRO A 232 -22.60 14.68 -16.48
CA PRO A 232 -23.10 15.77 -15.66
C PRO A 232 -22.24 15.91 -14.41
N ASN A 233 -21.89 17.14 -14.07
CA ASN A 233 -21.11 17.49 -12.91
C ASN A 233 -21.73 18.74 -12.28
N LYS A 234 -22.14 18.62 -11.02
CA LYS A 234 -22.79 19.70 -10.26
C LYS A 234 -21.84 20.87 -9.95
N ASP A 235 -20.54 20.63 -9.95
CA ASP A 235 -19.51 21.61 -9.59
C ASP A 235 -19.04 22.43 -10.82
N ILE A 236 -19.51 22.09 -12.03
CA ILE A 236 -19.13 22.76 -13.29
C ILE A 236 -20.39 23.09 -14.09
N LYS A 237 -20.55 24.36 -14.47
CA LYS A 237 -21.61 24.86 -15.34
C LYS A 237 -21.00 25.34 -16.65
N LEU A 238 -21.53 24.84 -17.77
CA LEU A 238 -21.19 25.29 -19.12
C LEU A 238 -22.23 26.32 -19.57
N GLU A 239 -21.80 27.43 -20.14
CA GLU A 239 -22.71 28.40 -20.75
C GLU A 239 -23.45 27.75 -21.95
N ASN A 240 -24.75 28.03 -22.08
CA ASN A 240 -25.53 27.55 -23.22
C ASN A 240 -25.00 28.21 -24.50
N ILE A 241 -24.83 27.41 -25.55
CA ILE A 241 -24.38 27.90 -26.85
C ILE A 241 -25.57 27.84 -27.79
N GLU A 242 -25.89 28.98 -28.39
CA GLU A 242 -26.80 29.04 -29.53
C GLU A 242 -26.09 28.43 -30.74
N ALA A 243 -26.82 27.66 -31.55
CA ALA A 243 -26.25 27.01 -32.72
C ALA A 243 -25.69 28.06 -33.69
N GLU A 244 -24.43 27.92 -34.10
CA GLU A 244 -23.71 28.98 -34.81
C GLU A 244 -22.69 28.41 -35.81
N THR A 245 -22.44 29.18 -36.87
CA THR A 245 -21.44 28.86 -37.89
C THR A 245 -20.08 29.44 -37.53
N LEU A 246 -19.05 28.58 -37.44
CA LEU A 246 -17.67 28.99 -37.25
C LEU A 246 -16.96 29.19 -38.59
N LEU A 247 -16.53 30.42 -38.84
CA LEU A 247 -15.65 30.76 -39.95
C LEU A 247 -14.21 30.28 -39.68
N PRO A 248 -13.47 29.84 -40.71
CA PRO A 248 -12.06 29.45 -40.58
C PRO A 248 -11.23 30.51 -39.87
N GLY A 249 -10.40 30.10 -38.90
CA GLY A 249 -9.45 30.97 -38.20
C GLY A 249 -10.04 31.99 -37.22
N LYS A 250 -11.37 32.15 -37.11
CA LYS A 250 -12.00 33.04 -36.11
C LYS A 250 -12.38 32.24 -34.85
N PRO A 251 -11.76 32.49 -33.69
CA PRO A 251 -12.09 31.78 -32.46
C PRO A 251 -13.43 32.24 -31.88
N LYS A 252 -14.23 31.31 -31.39
CA LYS A 252 -15.43 31.58 -30.60
C LYS A 252 -15.19 31.23 -29.13
N THR A 253 -15.72 32.04 -28.24
CA THR A 253 -15.56 31.84 -26.79
C THR A 253 -16.78 31.16 -26.19
N VAL A 254 -16.56 30.16 -25.34
CA VAL A 254 -17.58 29.47 -24.55
C VAL A 254 -17.20 29.57 -23.06
N GLY A 255 -18.06 30.15 -22.23
CA GLY A 255 -17.76 30.26 -20.80
C GLY A 255 -18.01 28.98 -20.01
N ILE A 256 -17.14 28.71 -19.04
CA ILE A 256 -17.27 27.66 -18.03
C ILE A 256 -17.16 28.30 -16.66
N GLN A 257 -18.12 28.01 -15.79
CA GLN A 257 -18.06 28.36 -14.37
C GLN A 257 -17.83 27.09 -13.56
N ALA A 258 -16.82 27.08 -12.70
CA ALA A 258 -16.52 25.93 -11.85
C ALA A 258 -16.33 26.34 -10.39
N GLN A 259 -16.91 25.58 -9.47
CA GLN A 259 -16.69 25.70 -8.03
C GLN A 259 -16.70 24.32 -7.40
N PHE A 260 -15.54 23.86 -6.95
CA PHE A 260 -15.37 22.49 -6.50
C PHE A 260 -15.62 22.35 -5.01
N SER A 261 -16.45 21.37 -4.65
CA SER A 261 -16.83 21.07 -3.26
C SER A 261 -15.89 20.08 -2.56
N ALA A 262 -15.04 19.38 -3.31
CA ALA A 262 -14.13 18.37 -2.80
C ALA A 262 -12.81 18.30 -3.58
N ARG A 263 -11.79 17.73 -2.93
CA ARG A 263 -10.48 17.42 -3.51
C ARG A 263 -10.54 16.26 -4.51
N GLY A 264 -9.74 16.31 -5.57
CA GLY A 264 -9.67 15.26 -6.57
C GLY A 264 -9.16 15.73 -7.93
N ALA A 265 -9.10 14.78 -8.87
CA ALA A 265 -8.89 15.06 -10.29
C ALA A 265 -10.22 14.80 -11.01
N ILE A 266 -10.79 15.84 -11.61
CA ILE A 266 -12.06 15.78 -12.31
C ILE A 266 -11.78 15.86 -13.81
N ILE A 267 -12.25 14.86 -14.56
CA ILE A 267 -12.22 14.85 -16.02
C ILE A 267 -13.60 15.28 -16.51
N PHE A 268 -13.63 16.31 -17.32
CA PHE A 268 -14.84 16.92 -17.86
C PHE A 268 -14.86 16.77 -19.39
N PRO A 269 -15.44 15.67 -19.91
CA PRO A 269 -15.53 15.42 -21.35
C PRO A 269 -16.66 16.24 -22.00
N LEU A 270 -16.28 17.00 -23.02
CA LEU A 270 -17.17 17.78 -23.88
C LEU A 270 -17.20 17.20 -25.29
N ILE A 271 -18.41 17.06 -25.84
CA ILE A 271 -18.63 16.67 -27.23
C ILE A 271 -19.16 17.87 -28.01
N PHE A 272 -18.47 18.22 -29.09
CA PHE A 272 -18.91 19.21 -30.06
C PHE A 272 -19.64 18.49 -31.19
N LYS A 273 -20.96 18.70 -31.30
CA LYS A 273 -21.76 18.21 -32.42
C LYS A 273 -21.69 19.22 -33.55
N MET A 274 -21.11 18.81 -34.66
CA MET A 274 -20.71 19.68 -35.76
C MET A 274 -21.21 19.16 -37.09
N LEU A 275 -21.62 20.08 -37.97
CA LEU A 275 -21.99 19.81 -39.35
C LEU A 275 -21.03 20.57 -40.28
N PRO A 276 -19.97 19.92 -40.79
CA PRO A 276 -19.05 20.53 -41.73
C PRO A 276 -19.76 20.85 -43.05
N SER A 277 -19.42 21.98 -43.68
CA SER A 277 -19.97 22.35 -44.99
C SER A 277 -19.72 21.24 -46.02
N GLY A 278 -20.81 20.77 -46.65
CA GLY A 278 -20.80 19.66 -47.62
C GLY A 278 -21.01 18.26 -47.02
N SER A 279 -21.21 18.12 -45.71
CA SER A 279 -21.55 16.83 -45.07
C SER A 279 -23.04 16.77 -44.70
N ALA A 280 -23.70 15.67 -45.05
CA ALA A 280 -25.12 15.44 -44.71
C ALA A 280 -25.33 14.88 -43.28
N LEU A 281 -24.28 14.41 -42.61
CA LEU A 281 -24.35 13.78 -41.29
C LEU A 281 -23.53 14.54 -40.25
N PRO A 282 -24.03 14.65 -39.00
CA PRO A 282 -23.29 15.29 -37.93
C PRO A 282 -22.05 14.47 -37.55
N LYS A 283 -20.95 15.18 -37.28
CA LYS A 283 -19.73 14.63 -36.73
C LYS A 283 -19.57 15.07 -35.27
N TYR A 284 -18.81 14.29 -34.49
CA TYR A 284 -18.60 14.54 -33.07
C TYR A 284 -17.13 14.69 -32.77
N TYR A 285 -16.75 15.80 -32.12
CA TYR A 285 -15.39 16.03 -31.64
C TYR A 285 -15.35 16.00 -30.11
N LEU A 286 -14.47 15.19 -29.55
CA LEU A 286 -14.30 15.02 -28.10
C LEU A 286 -13.11 15.84 -27.59
N LYS A 287 -13.36 16.66 -26.57
CA LYS A 287 -12.31 17.33 -25.79
C LYS A 287 -12.49 17.09 -24.30
N GLU A 288 -11.40 16.75 -23.62
CA GLU A 288 -11.39 16.54 -22.17
C GLU A 288 -10.71 17.71 -21.47
N ILE A 289 -11.38 18.26 -20.46
CA ILE A 289 -10.83 19.28 -19.57
C ILE A 289 -10.54 18.63 -18.21
N TYR A 290 -9.38 18.91 -17.66
CA TYR A 290 -8.87 18.31 -16.43
C TYR A 290 -8.80 19.37 -15.34
N PHE A 291 -9.58 19.20 -14.28
CA PHE A 291 -9.53 20.06 -13.10
C PHE A 291 -8.83 19.33 -11.95
N LEU A 292 -7.73 19.90 -11.47
CA LEU A 292 -6.96 19.38 -10.33
C LEU A 292 -7.30 20.21 -9.10
N THR A 293 -8.12 19.65 -8.20
CA THR A 293 -8.59 20.38 -7.02
C THR A 293 -7.69 20.10 -5.80
N GLN A 294 -6.93 21.11 -5.40
CA GLN A 294 -5.94 21.06 -4.34
C GLN A 294 -6.41 21.79 -3.07
N SER A 295 -5.77 21.48 -1.94
CA SER A 295 -5.99 22.13 -0.64
C SER A 295 -4.71 22.84 -0.19
N GLU A 296 -4.82 23.85 0.68
CA GLU A 296 -3.68 24.56 1.28
C GLU A 296 -2.64 23.64 1.96
N LEU A 297 -3.07 22.49 2.49
CA LEU A 297 -2.16 21.47 3.04
C LEU A 297 -1.21 20.88 1.97
N MET A 298 -1.63 20.81 0.70
CA MET A 298 -0.77 20.33 -0.39
C MET A 298 0.31 21.36 -0.73
N ASP A 299 0.05 22.65 -0.53
CA ASP A 299 1.04 23.71 -0.68
C ASP A 299 2.11 23.59 0.43
N GLN A 300 1.69 23.23 1.66
CA GLN A 300 2.61 22.97 2.79
C GLN A 300 3.41 21.67 2.63
N LEU A 301 2.88 20.69 1.91
CA LEU A 301 3.52 19.40 1.61
C LEU A 301 4.21 19.40 0.24
N ALA A 302 4.18 20.53 -0.48
CA ALA A 302 4.82 20.64 -1.76
C ALA A 302 6.34 20.44 -1.59
N PRO A 303 7.01 19.82 -2.57
CA PRO A 303 8.46 19.75 -2.56
C PRO A 303 9.03 21.17 -2.38
N SER A 304 9.92 21.36 -1.41
CA SER A 304 10.62 22.64 -1.21
C SER A 304 11.46 23.02 -2.42
N GLU A 305 11.82 22.04 -3.25
CA GLU A 305 12.52 22.23 -4.52
C GLU A 305 11.91 21.31 -5.60
N PRO A 306 11.91 21.72 -6.88
CA PRO A 306 11.45 20.88 -7.98
C PRO A 306 12.18 19.53 -7.99
N PHE A 307 11.44 18.43 -8.09
CA PHE A 307 12.05 17.11 -8.24
C PHE A 307 12.89 17.08 -9.52
N ARG A 308 14.21 17.05 -9.34
CA ARG A 308 15.14 16.82 -10.44
C ARG A 308 15.42 15.33 -10.47
N PRO A 309 14.92 14.57 -11.47
CA PRO A 309 15.36 13.21 -11.67
C PRO A 309 16.86 13.23 -11.98
N SER A 310 17.67 12.96 -10.97
CA SER A 310 19.06 12.59 -11.19
C SER A 310 19.01 11.24 -11.90
N MET A 311 19.49 11.17 -13.14
CA MET A 311 19.80 9.86 -13.71
C MET A 311 20.93 9.32 -12.83
N GLY A 312 20.57 8.52 -11.82
CA GLY A 312 21.53 7.89 -10.92
C GLY A 312 22.66 7.28 -11.75
N PRO A 313 23.90 7.34 -11.25
CA PRO A 313 25.09 7.05 -12.03
C PRO A 313 24.97 5.69 -12.73
N VAL A 314 25.61 5.56 -13.90
CA VAL A 314 25.79 4.26 -14.54
C VAL A 314 26.37 3.32 -13.49
N VAL A 315 25.76 2.14 -13.31
CA VAL A 315 26.28 1.13 -12.38
C VAL A 315 27.63 0.68 -12.96
N LYS A 316 28.71 1.24 -12.40
CA LYS A 316 30.08 0.93 -12.78
C LYS A 316 30.55 -0.30 -12.03
N VAL A 317 31.39 -1.10 -12.67
CA VAL A 317 32.20 -2.11 -11.98
C VAL A 317 33.14 -1.35 -11.04
N GLN A 318 33.26 -1.79 -9.79
CA GLN A 318 34.01 -1.05 -8.76
C GLN A 318 35.51 -0.97 -9.10
N ASP A 319 36.05 0.26 -9.18
CA ASP A 319 37.45 0.50 -9.55
C ASP A 319 38.40 0.71 -8.34
N ALA A 320 37.86 0.97 -7.15
CA ALA A 320 38.66 1.32 -5.96
C ALA A 320 38.76 0.15 -4.96
N PRO A 321 39.91 -0.03 -4.28
CA PRO A 321 40.06 -1.04 -3.23
C PRO A 321 39.12 -0.73 -2.05
N ILE A 322 38.36 -1.75 -1.64
CA ILE A 322 37.45 -1.72 -0.50
C ILE A 322 38.14 -2.41 0.68
N ILE A 323 38.30 -1.67 1.77
CA ILE A 323 38.86 -2.16 3.03
C ILE A 323 37.71 -2.69 3.89
N PRO A 324 37.77 -3.96 4.32
CA PRO A 324 36.67 -4.58 5.04
C PRO A 324 36.46 -3.95 6.42
N GLY A 325 35.19 -3.84 6.77
CA GLY A 325 34.71 -3.32 8.04
C GLY A 325 34.54 -4.43 9.08
N LYS A 326 33.92 -4.07 10.21
CA LYS A 326 33.57 -5.02 11.27
C LYS A 326 32.07 -5.30 11.24
N PRO A 327 31.60 -6.50 10.85
CA PRO A 327 30.18 -6.82 10.94
C PRO A 327 29.74 -6.83 12.41
N ALA A 328 28.45 -6.58 12.67
CA ALA A 328 27.90 -6.74 14.01
C ALA A 328 27.99 -8.22 14.40
N GLU A 329 28.54 -8.48 15.59
CA GLU A 329 28.64 -9.82 16.12
C GLU A 329 27.23 -10.36 16.45
N PHE A 330 26.69 -11.16 15.56
CA PHE A 330 25.68 -12.14 15.95
C PHE A 330 26.45 -13.35 16.48
N THR A 331 26.35 -13.62 17.78
CA THR A 331 26.91 -14.84 18.39
C THR A 331 26.62 -16.02 17.47
N GLN A 332 27.68 -16.69 17.01
CA GLN A 332 27.68 -17.80 16.05
C GLN A 332 26.92 -19.06 16.54
N ALA A 333 26.03 -18.94 17.52
CA ALA A 333 25.16 -19.99 18.03
C ALA A 333 24.01 -20.32 17.04
N SER A 334 24.20 -20.15 15.74
CA SER A 334 23.30 -20.67 14.71
C SER A 334 23.78 -22.06 14.31
N GLU A 335 23.04 -23.09 14.73
CA GLU A 335 23.33 -24.46 14.33
C GLU A 335 22.81 -24.81 12.93
N LEU A 336 22.00 -23.91 12.35
CA LEU A 336 21.52 -24.03 10.99
C LEU A 336 22.68 -23.79 10.01
N LYS A 337 23.22 -24.88 9.45
CA LYS A 337 24.28 -24.84 8.43
C LYS A 337 23.67 -24.60 7.04
N GLU A 338 24.34 -23.78 6.23
CA GLU A 338 24.09 -23.68 4.79
C GLU A 338 24.43 -25.02 4.12
N THR A 339 23.45 -25.92 4.08
CA THR A 339 23.67 -27.31 3.62
C THR A 339 23.68 -27.45 2.11
N LEU A 340 23.19 -26.46 1.35
CA LEU A 340 23.18 -26.49 -0.10
C LEU A 340 24.26 -25.58 -0.67
N ALA A 341 25.13 -26.13 -1.52
CA ALA A 341 26.15 -25.38 -2.26
C ALA A 341 25.57 -24.21 -3.08
N ILE A 342 24.27 -24.25 -3.40
CA ILE A 342 23.55 -23.16 -4.08
C ILE A 342 23.53 -21.86 -3.29
N PHE A 343 23.54 -21.91 -1.94
CA PHE A 343 23.56 -20.72 -1.09
C PHE A 343 24.87 -19.93 -1.22
N LYS A 344 25.94 -20.60 -1.66
CA LYS A 344 27.23 -19.98 -1.93
C LYS A 344 27.32 -19.35 -3.33
N ARG A 345 26.32 -19.54 -4.20
CA ARG A 345 26.35 -18.91 -5.53
C ARG A 345 26.09 -17.41 -5.41
N PRO A 346 26.85 -16.57 -6.13
CA PRO A 346 26.74 -15.12 -5.99
C PRO A 346 25.50 -14.51 -6.63
N PHE A 347 24.91 -15.18 -7.64
CA PHE A 347 23.77 -14.67 -8.45
C PHE A 347 23.98 -13.22 -8.88
N GLU A 348 25.16 -12.91 -9.42
CA GLU A 348 25.48 -11.58 -9.93
C GLU A 348 24.88 -11.35 -11.31
N ILE A 349 24.53 -10.10 -11.60
CA ILE A 349 24.07 -9.68 -12.92
C ILE A 349 25.17 -10.03 -13.93
N PRO A 350 24.90 -10.87 -14.95
CA PRO A 350 25.91 -11.19 -15.96
C PRO A 350 26.45 -9.93 -16.64
N PRO A 351 27.77 -9.78 -16.88
CA PRO A 351 28.35 -8.56 -17.43
C PRO A 351 27.74 -8.11 -18.77
N VAL A 352 27.38 -9.06 -19.63
CA VAL A 352 26.69 -8.79 -20.90
C VAL A 352 25.31 -8.18 -20.64
N LEU A 353 24.55 -8.73 -19.70
CA LEU A 353 23.24 -8.22 -19.31
C LEU A 353 23.36 -6.83 -18.66
N LEU A 354 24.35 -6.60 -17.80
CA LEU A 354 24.62 -5.31 -17.19
C LEU A 354 24.87 -4.22 -18.25
N ARG A 355 25.60 -4.54 -19.32
CA ARG A 355 25.78 -3.63 -20.46
C ARG A 355 24.47 -3.32 -21.17
N PHE A 356 23.60 -4.31 -21.36
CA PHE A 356 22.28 -4.08 -21.97
C PHE A 356 21.40 -3.21 -21.08
N LEU A 357 21.40 -3.44 -19.77
CA LEU A 357 20.65 -2.65 -18.78
C LEU A 357 21.13 -1.19 -18.75
N ASN A 358 22.45 -0.97 -18.70
CA ASN A 358 23.04 0.37 -18.73
C ASN A 358 22.72 1.15 -20.02
N ASN A 359 22.50 0.45 -21.14
CA ASN A 359 22.14 1.05 -22.43
C ASN A 359 20.62 1.05 -22.71
N GLY A 360 19.78 0.70 -21.72
CA GLY A 360 18.33 0.67 -21.87
C GLY A 360 17.83 -0.30 -22.93
N PHE A 361 18.50 -1.45 -23.07
CA PHE A 361 18.25 -2.47 -24.09
C PHE A 361 18.28 -1.94 -25.54
N LYS A 362 19.06 -0.89 -25.84
CA LYS A 362 19.24 -0.36 -27.21
C LYS A 362 20.46 -0.98 -27.89
N GLU A 363 20.41 -1.12 -29.21
CA GLU A 363 21.57 -1.52 -30.00
C GLU A 363 22.58 -0.36 -30.09
N HIS A 364 23.87 -0.67 -30.08
CA HIS A 364 24.94 0.30 -30.29
C HIS A 364 25.95 -0.20 -31.34
N ALA A 365 26.67 0.72 -31.97
CA ALA A 365 27.58 0.42 -33.08
C ALA A 365 28.64 -0.64 -32.74
N ASN A 366 29.13 -0.64 -31.50
CA ASN A 366 30.21 -1.53 -31.04
C ASN A 366 29.72 -2.93 -30.58
N MET A 367 28.46 -3.32 -30.84
CA MET A 367 27.97 -4.66 -30.46
C MET A 367 28.41 -5.73 -31.45
N SER A 368 28.92 -6.85 -30.94
CA SER A 368 29.17 -8.05 -31.73
C SER A 368 27.87 -8.67 -32.28
N PRO A 369 27.91 -9.43 -33.38
CA PRO A 369 26.73 -10.14 -33.90
C PRO A 369 26.07 -11.07 -32.86
N ALA A 370 26.87 -11.70 -32.00
CA ALA A 370 26.38 -12.55 -30.92
C ALA A 370 25.62 -11.73 -29.84
N GLU A 371 26.11 -10.55 -29.48
CA GLU A 371 25.43 -9.67 -28.54
C GLU A 371 24.12 -9.14 -29.09
N LYS A 372 24.07 -8.78 -30.39
CA LYS A 372 22.82 -8.39 -31.05
C LYS A 372 21.78 -9.50 -31.01
N LYS A 373 22.20 -10.74 -31.30
CA LYS A 373 21.33 -11.93 -31.19
C LYS A 373 20.84 -12.13 -29.75
N ASN A 374 21.71 -12.06 -28.75
CA ASN A 374 21.35 -12.19 -27.34
C ASN A 374 20.36 -11.09 -26.90
N LEU A 375 20.58 -9.85 -27.32
CA LEU A 375 19.68 -8.74 -27.04
C LEU A 375 18.29 -8.97 -27.64
N GLN A 376 18.21 -9.49 -28.87
CA GLN A 376 16.95 -9.86 -29.50
C GLN A 376 16.25 -10.99 -28.73
N THR A 377 16.98 -12.02 -28.28
CA THR A 377 16.43 -13.10 -27.44
C THR A 377 15.85 -12.56 -26.13
N ILE A 378 16.57 -11.67 -25.44
CA ILE A 378 16.10 -11.06 -24.19
C ILE A 378 14.86 -10.20 -24.43
N ARG A 379 14.85 -9.38 -25.49
CA ARG A 379 13.67 -8.58 -25.88
C ARG A 379 12.45 -9.45 -26.19
N ALA A 380 12.65 -10.62 -26.79
CA ALA A 380 11.57 -11.57 -27.07
C ALA A 380 11.01 -12.25 -25.81
N MET A 381 11.78 -12.31 -24.71
CA MET A 381 11.30 -12.82 -23.43
C MET A 381 10.42 -11.80 -22.68
N LEU A 382 10.61 -10.51 -22.91
CA LEU A 382 9.87 -9.45 -22.22
C LEU A 382 8.42 -9.34 -22.77
N PRO A 383 7.41 -9.14 -21.91
CA PRO A 383 6.02 -9.00 -22.36
C PRO A 383 5.86 -7.83 -23.34
N GLN A 384 5.20 -8.06 -24.48
CA GLN A 384 4.95 -7.07 -25.52
C GLN A 384 3.54 -6.44 -25.43
N GLY A 385 2.77 -6.80 -24.39
CA GLY A 385 1.47 -6.19 -24.10
C GLY A 385 0.28 -6.90 -24.76
N ASN A 386 0.49 -8.08 -25.33
CA ASN A 386 -0.57 -8.89 -25.95
C ASN A 386 -0.96 -10.08 -25.06
N SER A 387 -2.18 -10.57 -25.19
CA SER A 387 -2.73 -11.69 -24.40
C SER A 387 -2.01 -13.03 -24.58
N ALA A 388 -1.11 -13.15 -25.56
CA ALA A 388 -0.24 -14.30 -25.78
C ALA A 388 0.99 -14.35 -24.86
N ASP A 389 1.27 -13.29 -24.08
CA ASP A 389 2.39 -13.20 -23.12
C ASP A 389 2.09 -13.90 -21.78
N ALA A 390 1.37 -15.02 -21.80
CA ALA A 390 1.05 -15.75 -20.58
C ALA A 390 2.32 -16.41 -20.00
N LEU A 391 2.48 -16.32 -18.68
CA LEU A 391 3.48 -17.13 -17.97
C LEU A 391 3.15 -18.61 -18.16
N THR A 392 4.14 -19.39 -18.60
CA THR A 392 4.08 -20.83 -18.76
C THR A 392 5.08 -21.52 -17.84
N PRO A 393 4.90 -22.81 -17.53
CA PRO A 393 5.90 -23.58 -16.78
C PRO A 393 7.31 -23.48 -17.37
N ASP A 394 7.43 -23.34 -18.70
CA ASP A 394 8.70 -23.32 -19.43
C ASP A 394 9.37 -21.94 -19.42
N ASN A 395 8.61 -20.85 -19.48
CA ASN A 395 9.16 -19.49 -19.50
C ASN A 395 9.32 -18.85 -18.10
N TYR A 396 8.61 -19.36 -17.09
CA TYR A 396 8.48 -18.73 -15.78
C TYR A 396 9.82 -18.43 -15.11
N ALA A 397 10.69 -19.44 -15.00
CA ALA A 397 11.95 -19.30 -14.27
C ALA A 397 12.91 -18.33 -14.97
N GLN A 398 13.04 -18.44 -16.30
CA GLN A 398 13.94 -17.60 -17.09
C GLN A 398 13.47 -16.13 -17.09
N LEU A 399 12.16 -15.90 -17.27
CA LEU A 399 11.60 -14.56 -17.27
C LEU A 399 11.71 -13.90 -15.89
N LEU A 400 11.32 -14.59 -14.81
CA LEU A 400 11.42 -13.99 -13.47
C LEU A 400 12.86 -13.76 -13.04
N GLU A 401 13.81 -14.62 -13.44
CA GLU A 401 15.23 -14.40 -13.17
C GLU A 401 15.75 -13.14 -13.88
N LEU A 402 15.38 -12.94 -15.16
CA LEU A 402 15.69 -11.71 -15.89
C LEU A 402 15.08 -10.48 -15.20
N LEU A 403 13.82 -10.55 -14.77
CA LEU A 403 13.15 -9.45 -14.07
C LEU A 403 13.79 -9.14 -12.72
N LEU A 404 14.29 -10.16 -12.00
CA LEU A 404 15.04 -9.95 -10.76
C LEU A 404 16.36 -9.20 -11.01
N PHE A 405 17.08 -9.51 -12.09
CA PHE A 405 18.28 -8.76 -12.47
C PHE A 405 17.98 -7.31 -12.90
N ILE A 406 16.85 -7.09 -13.60
CA ILE A 406 16.39 -5.74 -13.96
C ILE A 406 16.06 -4.95 -12.69
N GLU A 407 15.32 -5.54 -11.75
CA GLU A 407 14.99 -4.92 -10.46
C GLU A 407 16.25 -4.63 -9.64
N GLU A 408 17.18 -5.58 -9.56
CA GLU A 408 18.46 -5.39 -8.85
C GLU A 408 19.26 -4.20 -9.41
N HIS A 409 19.31 -4.07 -10.74
CA HIS A 409 19.95 -2.95 -11.40
C HIS A 409 19.27 -1.61 -11.09
N GLN A 410 17.94 -1.57 -11.17
CA GLN A 410 17.17 -0.37 -10.85
C GLN A 410 17.34 0.03 -9.37
N MET A 411 17.22 -0.93 -8.45
CA MET A 411 17.47 -0.71 -7.02
C MET A 411 18.89 -0.20 -6.76
N SER A 412 19.90 -0.72 -7.48
CA SER A 412 21.29 -0.28 -7.36
C SER A 412 21.49 1.16 -7.84
N ARG A 413 20.67 1.67 -8.76
CA ARG A 413 20.70 3.08 -9.17
C ARG A 413 19.95 3.97 -8.18
N ASP A 414 18.80 3.50 -7.71
CA ASP A 414 17.92 4.25 -6.82
C ASP A 414 18.51 4.42 -5.42
N ILE A 415 19.32 3.47 -4.94
CA ILE A 415 19.94 3.59 -3.62
C ILE A 415 20.91 4.78 -3.53
N HIS A 416 21.53 5.16 -4.66
CA HIS A 416 22.47 6.29 -4.73
C HIS A 416 21.79 7.66 -4.59
N TYR A 417 20.45 7.76 -4.63
CA TYR A 417 19.76 9.00 -4.26
C TYR A 417 19.94 9.35 -2.78
N TYR A 418 20.33 8.38 -1.95
CA TYR A 418 20.57 8.57 -0.54
C TYR A 418 22.05 8.79 -0.20
N ASP A 419 22.96 8.71 -1.19
CA ASP A 419 24.38 8.98 -0.98
C ASP A 419 24.58 10.36 -0.35
N MET A 420 25.53 10.44 0.58
CA MET A 420 25.79 11.65 1.35
C MET A 420 27.19 12.16 1.05
N HIS A 421 27.25 13.46 0.75
CA HIS A 421 28.48 14.20 0.54
C HIS A 421 28.79 15.05 1.78
N ASP A 422 30.07 15.28 2.05
CA ASP A 422 30.54 16.07 3.18
C ASP A 422 29.99 15.63 4.56
N ALA A 423 29.66 14.34 4.72
CA ALA A 423 29.10 13.80 5.95
C ALA A 423 30.15 13.78 7.07
N VAL A 424 29.70 13.92 8.31
CA VAL A 424 30.54 13.86 9.52
C VAL A 424 29.94 12.82 10.45
N LEU A 425 30.79 11.99 11.05
CA LEU A 425 30.40 11.00 12.05
C LEU A 425 30.52 11.61 13.44
N PHE A 426 29.55 11.31 14.29
CA PHE A 426 29.60 11.62 15.71
C PHE A 426 30.28 10.48 16.47
N LYS A 427 31.31 10.80 17.27
CA LYS A 427 32.05 9.82 18.07
C LYS A 427 31.55 9.83 19.51
N ASP A 428 31.17 8.67 20.03
CA ASP A 428 30.75 8.46 21.42
C ASP A 428 31.45 7.22 22.02
N PRO A 429 31.19 6.88 23.30
CA PRO A 429 31.76 5.68 23.91
C PRO A 429 31.33 4.36 23.25
N MET A 430 30.23 4.34 22.48
CA MET A 430 29.73 3.16 21.78
C MET A 430 30.36 2.99 20.38
N GLY A 431 30.78 4.08 19.72
CA GLY A 431 31.48 4.04 18.46
C GLY A 431 31.28 5.29 17.59
N LEU A 432 31.19 5.08 16.27
CA LEU A 432 30.99 6.15 15.28
C LEU A 432 29.57 6.10 14.72
N TRP A 433 28.83 7.19 14.89
CA TRP A 433 27.44 7.33 14.48
C TRP A 433 27.31 8.23 13.25
N LEU A 434 26.48 7.81 12.30
CA LEU A 434 26.10 8.60 11.12
C LEU A 434 24.64 9.04 11.27
N GLU A 435 24.39 10.34 11.13
CA GLU A 435 23.05 10.89 10.98
C GLU A 435 22.56 10.66 9.54
N VAL A 436 21.42 9.99 9.35
CA VAL A 436 20.84 9.67 8.05
C VAL A 436 19.44 10.31 7.96
N PRO A 437 19.28 11.42 7.22
CA PRO A 437 17.98 12.06 7.01
C PRO A 437 16.97 11.10 6.37
N GLY A 438 15.72 11.11 6.84
CA GLY A 438 14.64 10.26 6.28
C GLY A 438 14.65 8.79 6.75
N LEU A 439 15.63 8.38 7.57
CA LEU A 439 15.70 7.01 8.09
C LEU A 439 14.48 6.60 8.93
N VAL A 440 13.88 7.55 9.67
CA VAL A 440 12.65 7.35 10.45
C VAL A 440 11.47 6.95 9.54
N ASP A 441 11.47 7.45 8.30
CA ASP A 441 10.49 7.11 7.26
C ASP A 441 10.89 5.87 6.45
N LYS A 442 11.98 5.18 6.85
CA LYS A 442 12.61 4.04 6.18
C LYS A 442 13.13 4.37 4.77
N ARG A 443 13.70 5.56 4.61
CA ARG A 443 14.28 6.05 3.35
C ARG A 443 15.65 6.67 3.64
N PRO A 444 16.78 5.96 3.42
CA PRO A 444 16.87 4.59 2.91
C PRO A 444 16.40 3.54 3.91
N SER A 445 15.99 2.37 3.41
CA SER A 445 15.58 1.25 4.26
C SER A 445 16.81 0.45 4.69
N LEU A 446 17.39 0.81 5.85
CA LEU A 446 18.54 0.11 6.43
C LEU A 446 18.11 -0.95 7.44
N LEU A 447 18.87 -2.05 7.48
CA LEU A 447 18.82 -3.11 8.47
C LEU A 447 20.20 -3.28 9.13
N ILE A 448 20.21 -3.91 10.30
CA ILE A 448 21.46 -4.34 10.95
C ILE A 448 22.24 -5.25 9.98
N ASN A 449 23.54 -5.03 9.90
CA ASN A 449 24.52 -5.61 8.98
C ASN A 449 24.39 -5.24 7.50
N ASP A 450 23.54 -4.27 7.14
CA ASP A 450 23.67 -3.62 5.85
C ASP A 450 25.04 -2.91 5.75
N VAL A 451 25.59 -2.85 4.54
CA VAL A 451 26.93 -2.33 4.27
C VAL A 451 26.84 -0.98 3.58
N LEU A 452 27.49 0.01 4.17
CA LEU A 452 27.74 1.32 3.57
C LEU A 452 29.20 1.40 3.17
N HIS A 453 29.52 2.12 2.09
CA HIS A 453 30.90 2.48 1.79
C HIS A 453 31.20 3.88 2.27
N VAL A 454 32.29 4.02 3.01
CA VAL A 454 32.75 5.28 3.59
C VAL A 454 34.10 5.62 2.97
N SER A 455 34.28 6.85 2.52
CA SER A 455 35.59 7.33 2.03
C SER A 455 35.86 8.75 2.50
N PHE A 456 37.12 9.09 2.73
CA PHE A 456 37.50 10.47 3.06
C PHE A 456 37.42 11.32 1.79
N CYS A 457 36.82 12.52 1.88
CA CYS A 457 36.76 13.45 0.73
C CYS A 457 38.17 13.76 0.19
N GLU A 458 39.18 13.81 1.06
CA GLU A 458 40.60 14.01 0.72
C GLU A 458 41.18 12.90 -0.18
N ASP A 459 40.71 11.66 -0.03
CA ASP A 459 41.20 10.52 -0.80
C ASP A 459 40.57 10.49 -2.22
N GLN A 460 39.61 11.38 -2.54
CA GLN A 460 38.90 11.45 -3.83
C GLN A 460 38.43 10.07 -4.34
N GLY A 461 37.95 9.21 -3.43
CA GLY A 461 37.47 7.87 -3.76
C GLY A 461 38.56 6.82 -4.04
N LYS A 462 39.85 7.13 -3.84
CA LYS A 462 40.96 6.16 -4.01
C LYS A 462 40.87 4.96 -3.07
N ARG A 463 40.25 5.13 -1.90
CA ARG A 463 40.05 4.09 -0.88
C ARG A 463 38.65 4.19 -0.32
N LYS A 464 37.99 3.05 -0.21
CA LYS A 464 36.68 2.91 0.44
C LYS A 464 36.80 1.96 1.63
N TYR A 465 36.04 2.22 2.68
CA TYR A 465 35.94 1.39 3.87
C TYR A 465 34.51 0.88 3.99
N GLU A 466 34.32 -0.38 4.32
CA GLU A 466 32.99 -0.88 4.65
C GLU A 466 32.61 -0.44 6.07
N GLY A 467 31.43 0.16 6.21
CA GLY A 467 30.77 0.42 7.48
C GLY A 467 29.54 -0.48 7.58
N HIS A 468 29.56 -1.45 8.48
CA HIS A 468 28.39 -2.28 8.75
C HIS A 468 27.46 -1.58 9.74
N VAL A 469 26.16 -1.58 9.46
CA VAL A 469 25.18 -1.04 10.42
C VAL A 469 25.09 -1.95 11.64
N HIS A 470 25.55 -1.49 12.79
CA HIS A 470 25.47 -2.25 14.06
C HIS A 470 24.17 -1.99 14.79
N GLN A 471 23.73 -0.73 14.81
CA GLN A 471 22.53 -0.30 15.52
C GLN A 471 21.86 0.84 14.77
N ILE A 472 20.52 0.91 14.88
CA ILE A 472 19.70 1.98 14.31
C ILE A 472 18.92 2.64 15.45
N GLN A 473 19.06 3.94 15.62
CA GLN A 473 18.40 4.71 16.67
C GLN A 473 17.86 6.03 16.10
N GLY A 474 16.53 6.14 15.96
CA GLY A 474 15.91 7.33 15.37
C GLY A 474 16.39 7.55 13.93
N SER A 475 17.09 8.65 13.69
CA SER A 475 17.74 9.00 12.42
C SER A 475 19.23 8.64 12.38
N GLN A 476 19.77 7.98 13.41
CA GLN A 476 21.20 7.68 13.52
C GLN A 476 21.49 6.18 13.33
N VAL A 477 22.64 5.89 12.73
CA VAL A 477 23.17 4.53 12.59
C VAL A 477 24.58 4.42 13.16
N LEU A 478 24.81 3.41 13.99
CA LEU A 478 26.13 3.05 14.50
C LEU A 478 26.85 2.21 13.45
N LEU A 479 28.09 2.57 13.09
CA LEU A 479 28.86 1.90 12.06
C LEU A 479 30.03 1.09 12.62
N GLY A 480 30.08 -0.19 12.25
CA GLY A 480 31.21 -1.08 12.42
C GLY A 480 32.25 -0.90 11.33
N LEU A 481 33.16 0.04 11.55
CA LEU A 481 34.24 0.37 10.62
C LEU A 481 35.55 -0.36 10.97
N ASN A 482 36.50 -0.35 10.03
CA ASN A 482 37.84 -0.86 10.24
C ASN A 482 38.59 -0.06 11.34
N ASP A 483 39.44 -0.72 12.14
CA ASP A 483 40.20 -0.06 13.21
C ASP A 483 41.12 1.05 12.70
N ALA A 484 41.75 0.86 11.55
CA ALA A 484 42.58 1.89 10.94
C ALA A 484 41.78 3.14 10.57
N PHE A 485 40.53 2.96 10.13
CA PHE A 485 39.61 4.08 9.89
C PHE A 485 39.24 4.76 11.20
N PHE A 486 38.82 3.98 12.21
CA PHE A 486 38.40 4.49 13.51
C PHE A 486 39.50 5.33 14.20
N ASN A 487 40.75 4.88 14.09
CA ASN A 487 41.91 5.57 14.65
C ASN A 487 42.32 6.82 13.86
N LYS A 488 42.14 6.83 12.54
CA LYS A 488 42.43 7.98 11.67
C LYS A 488 41.35 9.07 11.76
N TYR A 489 40.11 8.68 12.03
CA TYR A 489 38.97 9.60 12.00
C TYR A 489 39.03 10.63 13.14
N SER A 490 39.01 11.92 12.77
CA SER A 490 39.06 13.10 13.62
C SER A 490 38.17 14.21 13.04
N ASN A 491 36.89 13.89 12.81
CA ASN A 491 35.87 14.81 12.27
C ASN A 491 36.12 15.30 10.83
N GLN A 492 36.89 14.57 10.03
CA GLN A 492 37.02 14.89 8.60
C GLN A 492 35.68 14.66 7.89
N LYS A 493 35.49 15.39 6.77
CA LYS A 493 34.37 15.20 5.85
C LYS A 493 34.50 13.89 5.09
N LEU A 494 33.36 13.21 4.92
CA LEU A 494 33.28 11.89 4.33
C LEU A 494 32.26 11.85 3.18
N GLU A 495 32.54 10.95 2.25
CA GLU A 495 31.65 10.49 1.20
C GLU A 495 31.04 9.16 1.65
N ILE A 496 29.71 9.12 1.77
CA ILE A 496 28.95 7.93 2.15
C ILE A 496 28.17 7.44 0.94
N GLN A 497 28.43 6.20 0.53
CA GLN A 497 27.70 5.53 -0.53
C GLN A 497 26.89 4.37 0.03
N PHE A 498 25.59 4.38 -0.25
CA PHE A 498 24.69 3.32 0.17
C PHE A 498 24.71 2.18 -0.84
N ASN A 499 24.65 0.95 -0.33
CA ASN A 499 24.49 -0.25 -1.15
C ASN A 499 23.16 -0.93 -0.87
N ILE A 500 22.65 -1.64 -1.86
CA ILE A 500 21.45 -2.46 -1.67
C ILE A 500 21.76 -3.73 -0.89
N ASN A 501 20.82 -4.13 -0.02
CA ASN A 501 20.83 -5.46 0.56
C ASN A 501 20.32 -6.49 -0.45
N ARG A 502 21.25 -7.24 -1.07
CA ARG A 502 20.94 -8.25 -2.10
C ARG A 502 20.33 -9.55 -1.54
N ARG A 503 20.16 -9.69 -0.22
CA ARG A 503 19.75 -10.97 0.41
C ARG A 503 18.39 -11.45 -0.05
N ALA A 504 17.40 -10.55 -0.14
CA ALA A 504 16.07 -10.90 -0.61
C ALA A 504 16.08 -11.34 -2.09
N LEU A 505 16.82 -10.61 -2.94
CA LEU A 505 16.99 -10.94 -4.36
C LEU A 505 17.66 -12.30 -4.55
N LYS A 506 18.76 -12.57 -3.83
CA LYS A 506 19.43 -13.87 -3.82
C LYS A 506 18.48 -15.01 -3.42
N ASN A 507 17.67 -14.82 -2.38
CA ASN A 507 16.68 -15.82 -1.98
C ASN A 507 15.63 -16.08 -3.07
N MET A 508 15.21 -15.05 -3.81
CA MET A 508 14.29 -15.19 -4.94
C MET A 508 14.95 -15.95 -6.11
N HIS A 509 16.21 -15.67 -6.44
CA HIS A 509 16.96 -16.45 -7.44
C HIS A 509 17.08 -17.93 -7.05
N ILE A 510 17.42 -18.21 -5.78
CA ILE A 510 17.50 -19.59 -5.29
C ILE A 510 16.12 -20.26 -5.36
N ALA A 511 15.01 -19.54 -5.14
CA ALA A 511 13.66 -20.09 -5.28
C ALA A 511 13.35 -20.52 -6.70
N LEU A 512 13.67 -19.69 -7.69
CA LEU A 512 13.50 -20.04 -9.11
C LEU A 512 14.34 -21.26 -9.48
N TYR A 513 15.59 -21.31 -8.99
CA TYR A 513 16.46 -22.47 -9.18
C TYR A 513 15.86 -23.74 -8.56
N LEU A 514 15.38 -23.70 -7.31
CA LEU A 514 14.79 -24.86 -6.64
C LEU A 514 13.47 -25.30 -7.28
N ILE A 515 12.63 -24.38 -7.76
CA ILE A 515 11.41 -24.74 -8.50
C ILE A 515 11.78 -25.55 -9.75
N SER A 516 12.79 -25.11 -10.46
CA SER A 516 13.25 -25.72 -11.71
C SER A 516 13.90 -27.09 -11.47
N CYS A 517 14.83 -27.17 -10.51
CA CYS A 517 15.55 -28.40 -10.18
C CYS A 517 14.65 -29.49 -9.58
N ASN A 518 13.65 -29.11 -8.78
CA ASN A 518 12.74 -30.08 -8.14
C ASN A 518 11.48 -30.38 -8.97
N LYS A 519 11.38 -29.86 -10.21
CA LYS A 519 10.21 -30.03 -11.09
C LYS A 519 8.88 -29.63 -10.40
N ALA A 520 8.92 -28.55 -9.62
CA ALA A 520 7.83 -28.08 -8.78
C ALA A 520 6.86 -27.10 -9.49
N GLN A 521 6.98 -26.93 -10.81
CA GLN A 521 6.19 -25.96 -11.58
C GLN A 521 4.68 -26.24 -11.48
N HIS A 522 4.29 -27.49 -11.26
CA HIS A 522 2.90 -27.90 -11.08
C HIS A 522 2.19 -27.22 -9.88
N LEU A 523 2.95 -26.71 -8.90
CA LEU A 523 2.39 -25.93 -7.78
C LEU A 523 2.00 -24.50 -8.20
N LEU A 524 2.70 -23.95 -9.20
CA LEU A 524 2.48 -22.60 -9.72
C LEU A 524 1.49 -22.61 -10.89
N PHE A 525 1.50 -23.69 -11.66
CA PHE A 525 0.66 -23.92 -12.84
C PHE A 525 -0.15 -25.21 -12.66
N PRO A 526 -1.11 -25.23 -11.72
CA PRO A 526 -1.90 -26.43 -11.46
C PRO A 526 -2.85 -26.72 -12.62
N SER A 527 -2.99 -28.00 -12.96
CA SER A 527 -4.01 -28.47 -13.90
C SER A 527 -5.30 -28.83 -13.17
N LEU A 528 -6.45 -28.49 -13.77
CA LEU A 528 -7.76 -28.84 -13.23
C LEU A 528 -7.91 -30.38 -13.18
N LYS A 529 -8.05 -30.93 -11.99
CA LYS A 529 -8.45 -32.32 -11.76
C LYS A 529 -9.84 -32.37 -11.11
N THR A 530 -10.56 -33.47 -11.33
CA THR A 530 -11.93 -33.70 -10.85
C THR A 530 -12.04 -33.59 -9.33
N LYS A 531 -13.16 -33.07 -8.82
CA LYS A 531 -13.40 -32.85 -7.39
C LYS A 531 -13.24 -34.16 -6.57
N PRO A 532 -12.67 -34.10 -5.35
CA PRO A 532 -12.65 -35.25 -4.45
C PRO A 532 -14.08 -35.65 -4.03
N LEU A 533 -14.30 -36.96 -3.91
CA LEU A 533 -15.61 -37.57 -3.65
C LEU A 533 -16.05 -37.54 -2.17
N CYS A 534 -15.13 -37.28 -1.23
CA CYS A 534 -15.39 -37.42 0.21
C CYS A 534 -15.10 -36.11 0.97
N GLN A 535 -16.10 -35.60 1.69
CA GLN A 535 -15.99 -34.42 2.55
C GLN A 535 -15.93 -34.87 4.02
N PRO A 536 -14.75 -34.86 4.67
CA PRO A 536 -14.68 -35.19 6.10
C PRO A 536 -15.51 -34.21 6.94
N PRO A 537 -16.12 -34.66 8.05
CA PRO A 537 -16.83 -33.77 8.95
C PRO A 537 -15.87 -32.74 9.55
N LEU A 538 -16.31 -31.48 9.60
CA LEU A 538 -15.58 -30.41 10.30
C LEU A 538 -15.69 -30.61 11.82
N ARG A 539 -14.67 -30.15 12.55
CA ARG A 539 -14.81 -29.96 14.00
C ARG A 539 -15.74 -28.77 14.27
N PRO A 540 -16.28 -28.65 15.50
CA PRO A 540 -16.95 -27.43 15.92
C PRO A 540 -16.10 -26.19 15.62
N TRP A 541 -16.75 -25.10 15.24
CA TRP A 541 -16.08 -23.82 14.98
C TRP A 541 -15.44 -23.31 16.27
N PHE A 542 -14.15 -22.99 16.23
CA PHE A 542 -13.48 -22.39 17.38
C PHE A 542 -13.93 -20.93 17.54
N ASN A 543 -14.06 -20.21 16.44
CA ASN A 543 -14.56 -18.84 16.45
C ASN A 543 -16.09 -18.76 16.21
N ARG A 544 -16.84 -18.34 17.24
CA ARG A 544 -18.30 -18.12 17.18
C ARG A 544 -18.75 -17.06 16.16
N ALA A 545 -17.89 -16.12 15.78
CA ALA A 545 -18.22 -15.14 14.74
C ALA A 545 -18.23 -15.80 13.34
N ILE A 546 -17.35 -16.77 13.08
CA ILE A 546 -17.36 -17.54 11.84
C ILE A 546 -18.60 -18.44 11.78
N GLU A 547 -19.02 -19.01 12.91
CA GLU A 547 -20.25 -19.83 12.99
C GLU A 547 -21.50 -19.09 12.49
N LYS A 548 -21.49 -17.75 12.45
CA LYS A 548 -22.60 -16.92 11.96
C LYS A 548 -22.37 -16.33 10.56
N ASN A 549 -21.22 -16.58 9.93
CA ASN A 549 -20.84 -15.99 8.65
C ASN A 549 -20.68 -17.06 7.55
N PRO A 550 -21.65 -17.22 6.63
CA PRO A 550 -21.64 -18.30 5.66
C PRO A 550 -20.47 -18.22 4.67
N GLU A 551 -20.00 -17.02 4.30
CA GLU A 551 -18.89 -16.82 3.38
C GLU A 551 -17.56 -17.29 3.98
N GLN A 552 -17.30 -16.95 5.23
CA GLN A 552 -16.11 -17.41 5.96
C GLN A 552 -16.16 -18.92 6.19
N GLN A 553 -17.34 -19.48 6.50
CA GLN A 553 -17.49 -20.93 6.62
C GLN A 553 -17.23 -21.65 5.30
N ALA A 554 -17.73 -21.12 4.19
CA ALA A 554 -17.49 -21.69 2.87
C ALA A 554 -16.00 -21.69 2.54
N ALA A 555 -15.28 -20.61 2.85
CA ALA A 555 -13.83 -20.54 2.67
C ALA A 555 -13.10 -21.61 3.50
N VAL A 556 -13.42 -21.76 4.79
CA VAL A 556 -12.79 -22.78 5.65
C VAL A 556 -13.14 -24.19 5.17
N ARG A 557 -14.41 -24.48 4.86
CA ARG A 557 -14.88 -25.78 4.34
C ARG A 557 -14.11 -26.18 3.11
N ASN A 558 -14.02 -25.30 2.11
CA ASN A 558 -13.33 -25.60 0.85
C ASN A 558 -11.88 -26.03 1.07
N VAL A 559 -11.15 -25.33 1.95
CA VAL A 559 -9.76 -25.67 2.26
C VAL A 559 -9.66 -26.99 3.00
N VAL A 560 -10.46 -27.19 4.06
CA VAL A 560 -10.39 -28.41 4.89
C VAL A 560 -10.86 -29.66 4.12
N HIS A 561 -11.82 -29.51 3.21
CA HIS A 561 -12.30 -30.58 2.34
C HIS A 561 -11.40 -30.83 1.13
N ASN A 562 -10.30 -30.07 0.99
CA ASN A 562 -9.39 -30.14 -0.14
C ASN A 562 -10.09 -30.08 -1.52
N SER A 563 -11.13 -29.24 -1.65
CA SER A 563 -12.00 -29.19 -2.84
C SER A 563 -11.28 -28.84 -4.15
N SER A 564 -10.13 -28.16 -4.09
CA SER A 564 -9.30 -27.79 -5.25
C SER A 564 -8.10 -28.72 -5.50
N GLN A 565 -7.89 -29.76 -4.67
CA GLN A 565 -6.77 -30.69 -4.74
C GLN A 565 -5.38 -30.02 -4.86
N ASN A 566 -4.81 -30.01 -6.07
CA ASN A 566 -3.47 -29.51 -6.34
C ASN A 566 -3.45 -28.00 -6.62
N SER A 567 -4.61 -27.37 -6.80
CA SER A 567 -4.71 -25.93 -7.05
C SER A 567 -4.70 -25.15 -5.74
N PRO A 568 -3.98 -24.02 -5.65
CA PRO A 568 -3.94 -23.21 -4.45
C PRO A 568 -5.29 -22.51 -4.22
N TYR A 569 -5.63 -22.28 -2.95
CA TYR A 569 -6.80 -21.49 -2.56
C TYR A 569 -6.43 -20.01 -2.44
N LEU A 570 -7.28 -19.15 -3.00
CA LEU A 570 -7.18 -17.70 -2.86
C LEU A 570 -8.34 -17.19 -2.01
N ILE A 571 -8.06 -16.81 -0.76
CA ILE A 571 -9.06 -16.21 0.13
C ILE A 571 -9.04 -14.69 -0.08
N PHE A 572 -10.07 -14.19 -0.76
CA PHE A 572 -10.26 -12.76 -0.98
C PHE A 572 -11.18 -12.14 0.07
N GLY A 573 -10.89 -10.89 0.44
CA GLY A 573 -11.76 -10.10 1.31
C GLY A 573 -11.29 -8.65 1.44
N PRO A 574 -12.18 -7.65 1.33
CA PRO A 574 -11.85 -6.25 1.63
C PRO A 574 -11.24 -6.05 3.04
N PRO A 575 -10.65 -4.87 3.33
CA PRO A 575 -10.21 -4.55 4.68
C PRO A 575 -11.37 -4.72 5.70
N GLY A 576 -11.10 -5.33 6.84
CA GLY A 576 -12.09 -5.54 7.91
C GLY A 576 -12.96 -6.80 7.79
N THR A 577 -12.94 -7.55 6.68
CA THR A 577 -13.82 -8.74 6.51
C THR A 577 -13.35 -10.03 7.20
N GLY A 578 -12.40 -9.93 8.14
CA GLY A 578 -11.99 -11.06 8.97
C GLY A 578 -11.08 -12.10 8.33
N LYS A 579 -10.41 -11.81 7.20
CA LYS A 579 -9.46 -12.74 6.53
C LYS A 579 -8.51 -13.48 7.50
N THR A 580 -7.88 -12.75 8.42
CA THR A 580 -6.97 -13.32 9.42
C THR A 580 -7.68 -14.27 10.38
N VAL A 581 -8.92 -13.94 10.80
CA VAL A 581 -9.74 -14.83 11.64
C VAL A 581 -10.06 -16.12 10.89
N THR A 582 -10.46 -15.99 9.62
CA THR A 582 -10.74 -17.13 8.73
C THR A 582 -9.50 -18.02 8.54
N LEU A 583 -8.32 -17.44 8.31
CA LEU A 583 -7.07 -18.20 8.18
C LEU A 583 -6.70 -18.94 9.46
N VAL A 584 -6.83 -18.29 10.63
CA VAL A 584 -6.56 -18.93 11.93
C VAL A 584 -7.50 -20.10 12.17
N GLU A 585 -8.79 -19.94 11.90
CA GLU A 585 -9.77 -21.03 11.98
C GLU A 585 -9.36 -22.18 11.05
N THR A 586 -9.02 -21.90 9.79
CA THR A 586 -8.57 -22.94 8.85
C THR A 586 -7.34 -23.69 9.36
N ILE A 587 -6.31 -22.98 9.85
CA ILE A 587 -5.09 -23.60 10.41
C ILE A 587 -5.47 -24.52 11.57
N LEU A 588 -6.31 -24.03 12.48
CA LEU A 588 -6.73 -24.80 13.65
C LEU A 588 -7.62 -25.97 13.28
N GLN A 589 -8.46 -25.88 12.24
CA GLN A 589 -9.28 -26.97 11.72
C GLN A 589 -8.44 -28.07 11.04
N LEU A 590 -7.32 -27.71 10.41
CA LEU A 590 -6.36 -28.66 9.85
C LEU A 590 -5.47 -29.31 10.92
N TRP A 591 -5.08 -28.57 11.96
CA TRP A 591 -4.18 -29.04 13.01
C TRP A 591 -4.92 -29.91 14.06
N LYS A 592 -4.60 -31.22 14.12
CA LYS A 592 -5.27 -32.22 14.97
C LYS A 592 -4.28 -32.95 15.90
N PRO A 593 -3.83 -32.34 17.01
CA PRO A 593 -2.98 -33.01 18.00
C PRO A 593 -3.78 -34.07 18.80
N PRO A 594 -3.16 -35.15 19.32
CA PRO A 594 -1.76 -35.58 19.16
C PRO A 594 -1.51 -36.50 17.95
N SER A 595 -2.55 -36.86 17.18
CA SER A 595 -2.51 -37.84 16.08
C SER A 595 -1.87 -37.32 14.78
N ASN A 596 -1.10 -36.24 14.84
CA ASN A 596 -0.97 -35.34 13.68
C ASN A 596 0.18 -35.74 12.73
N GLN A 597 -0.16 -36.01 11.47
CA GLN A 597 0.80 -36.11 10.35
C GLN A 597 0.94 -34.78 9.58
N THR A 598 0.10 -33.78 9.88
CA THR A 598 0.04 -32.52 9.14
C THR A 598 1.03 -31.50 9.69
N ARG A 599 1.95 -31.04 8.85
CA ARG A 599 2.86 -29.93 9.12
C ARG A 599 2.39 -28.68 8.40
N ILE A 600 2.32 -27.56 9.11
CA ILE A 600 1.79 -26.29 8.61
C ILE A 600 2.88 -25.22 8.65
N LEU A 601 3.17 -24.68 7.47
CA LEU A 601 3.99 -23.50 7.28
C LEU A 601 3.10 -22.27 7.14
N VAL A 602 3.34 -21.25 7.95
CA VAL A 602 2.68 -19.95 7.80
C VAL A 602 3.73 -18.89 7.46
N CYS A 603 3.62 -18.32 6.25
CA CYS A 603 4.48 -17.22 5.81
C CYS A 603 3.71 -15.91 5.78
N THR A 604 4.31 -14.83 6.28
CA THR A 604 3.74 -13.48 6.23
C THR A 604 4.72 -12.46 5.65
N PRO A 605 4.24 -11.32 5.13
CA PRO A 605 5.12 -10.28 4.61
C PRO A 605 5.77 -9.40 5.71
N SER A 606 5.36 -9.53 6.98
CA SER A 606 5.87 -8.67 8.06
C SER A 606 5.83 -9.36 9.42
N ASN A 607 6.75 -8.95 10.32
CA ASN A 607 6.78 -9.46 11.70
C ASN A 607 5.43 -9.25 12.40
N SER A 608 4.86 -8.05 12.31
CA SER A 608 3.57 -7.75 12.92
C SER A 608 2.44 -8.66 12.44
N ALA A 609 2.41 -9.04 11.15
CA ALA A 609 1.41 -9.96 10.63
C ALA A 609 1.61 -11.40 11.16
N ALA A 610 2.86 -11.86 11.28
CA ALA A 610 3.14 -13.16 11.85
C ALA A 610 2.83 -13.21 13.36
N ASP A 611 3.14 -12.16 14.09
CA ASP A 611 2.87 -12.06 15.53
C ASP A 611 1.36 -12.00 15.82
N GLU A 612 0.59 -11.32 14.96
CA GLU A 612 -0.88 -11.28 15.04
C GLU A 612 -1.50 -12.66 14.82
N ILE A 613 -1.07 -13.39 13.78
CA ILE A 613 -1.55 -14.75 13.52
C ILE A 613 -1.18 -15.69 14.69
N THR A 614 0.07 -15.61 15.15
CA THR A 614 0.57 -16.42 16.27
C THR A 614 -0.22 -16.16 17.54
N SER A 615 -0.43 -14.90 17.90
CA SER A 615 -1.19 -14.51 19.09
C SER A 615 -2.64 -15.02 19.03
N ARG A 616 -3.27 -15.01 17.86
CA ARG A 616 -4.64 -15.53 17.69
C ARG A 616 -4.68 -17.05 17.80
N ILE A 617 -3.72 -17.77 17.21
CA ILE A 617 -3.61 -19.22 17.36
C ILE A 617 -3.45 -19.58 18.84
N LEU A 618 -2.54 -18.92 19.55
CA LEU A 618 -2.31 -19.15 20.99
C LEU A 618 -3.56 -18.89 21.83
N ARG A 619 -4.27 -17.78 21.59
CA ARG A 619 -5.54 -17.49 22.30
C ARG A 619 -6.54 -18.63 22.14
N VAL A 620 -6.78 -19.08 20.92
CA VAL A 620 -7.75 -20.15 20.68
C VAL A 620 -7.27 -21.47 21.31
N ILE A 621 -5.98 -21.76 21.29
CA ILE A 621 -5.41 -22.94 21.96
C ILE A 621 -5.69 -22.91 23.47
N TYR A 622 -5.44 -21.77 24.12
CA TYR A 622 -5.66 -21.61 25.55
C TYR A 622 -7.14 -21.56 25.91
N ASP A 623 -7.96 -20.80 25.16
CA ASP A 623 -9.39 -20.66 25.42
C ASP A 623 -10.15 -21.99 25.30
N HIS A 624 -9.71 -22.87 24.38
CA HIS A 624 -10.34 -24.18 24.14
C HIS A 624 -9.55 -25.35 24.72
N ASN A 625 -8.47 -25.11 25.46
CA ASN A 625 -7.58 -26.14 26.03
C ASN A 625 -7.19 -27.23 25.03
N LEU A 626 -6.82 -26.83 23.79
CA LEU A 626 -6.53 -27.79 22.71
C LEU A 626 -5.30 -28.65 23.00
N VAL A 627 -4.33 -28.06 23.70
CA VAL A 627 -3.16 -28.74 24.27
C VAL A 627 -2.83 -28.09 25.62
N PRO A 628 -2.18 -28.80 26.56
CA PRO A 628 -1.69 -28.19 27.79
C PRO A 628 -0.75 -27.02 27.50
N ALA A 629 -0.88 -25.91 28.23
CA ALA A 629 -0.08 -24.71 28.00
C ALA A 629 1.43 -24.98 28.01
N THR A 630 1.88 -25.89 28.88
CA THR A 630 3.29 -26.32 28.99
C THR A 630 3.83 -27.03 27.75
N ARG A 631 2.94 -27.55 26.89
CA ARG A 631 3.29 -28.32 25.68
C ARG A 631 3.12 -27.53 24.39
N VAL A 632 2.64 -26.29 24.43
CA VAL A 632 2.47 -25.46 23.21
C VAL A 632 3.79 -25.30 22.45
N LYS A 633 4.90 -25.15 23.17
CA LYS A 633 6.24 -25.09 22.61
C LYS A 633 6.72 -26.38 21.94
N ASP A 634 6.06 -27.51 22.15
CA ASP A 634 6.36 -28.74 21.40
C ASP A 634 5.74 -28.71 19.99
N HIS A 635 4.70 -27.90 19.79
CA HIS A 635 3.87 -27.90 18.59
C HIS A 635 4.05 -26.66 17.71
N ILE A 636 4.32 -25.50 18.30
CA ILE A 636 4.36 -24.22 17.59
C ILE A 636 5.74 -23.59 17.68
N PHE A 637 6.24 -23.13 16.54
CA PHE A 637 7.49 -22.36 16.47
C PHE A 637 7.31 -21.07 15.68
N ARG A 638 7.54 -19.94 16.35
CA ARG A 638 7.57 -18.61 15.77
C ARG A 638 9.02 -18.21 15.48
N MET A 639 9.43 -18.31 14.21
CA MET A 639 10.79 -17.97 13.83
C MET A 639 10.93 -16.47 13.52
N CYS A 640 11.79 -15.80 14.28
CA CYS A 640 12.12 -14.38 14.20
C CYS A 640 13.42 -14.17 13.42
N ALA A 641 13.57 -13.00 12.78
CA ALA A 641 14.80 -12.60 12.11
C ALA A 641 15.75 -11.95 13.13
N TYR A 642 17.05 -11.90 12.81
CA TYR A 642 18.04 -11.25 13.67
C TYR A 642 17.69 -9.81 14.07
N SER A 643 17.02 -9.08 13.18
CA SER A 643 16.61 -7.69 13.40
C SER A 643 15.34 -7.52 14.25
N ARG A 644 14.71 -8.62 14.71
CA ARG A 644 13.48 -8.57 15.51
C ARG A 644 13.84 -8.66 17.00
N PRO A 645 13.76 -7.57 17.77
CA PRO A 645 14.11 -7.60 19.18
C PRO A 645 12.98 -8.22 20.02
N TRP A 646 13.37 -8.88 21.11
CA TRP A 646 12.47 -9.62 22.02
C TRP A 646 11.42 -8.72 22.69
N ASN A 647 11.81 -7.52 23.09
CA ASN A 647 10.95 -6.55 23.77
C ASN A 647 9.77 -6.06 22.91
N LEU A 648 9.85 -6.17 21.58
CA LEU A 648 8.76 -5.83 20.67
C LEU A 648 7.78 -7.00 20.43
N MET A 649 8.01 -8.15 21.05
CA MET A 649 7.16 -9.33 20.90
C MET A 649 5.92 -9.24 21.79
N PRO A 650 4.73 -9.66 21.32
CA PRO A 650 3.55 -9.75 22.18
C PRO A 650 3.78 -10.64 23.41
N LYS A 651 3.28 -10.22 24.57
CA LYS A 651 3.45 -10.94 25.85
C LYS A 651 2.99 -12.40 25.80
N ILE A 652 1.86 -12.69 25.14
CA ILE A 652 1.37 -14.06 24.96
C ILE A 652 2.35 -14.98 24.22
N ILE A 653 3.17 -14.44 23.32
CA ILE A 653 4.21 -15.18 22.60
C ILE A 653 5.44 -15.36 23.49
N GLN A 654 5.81 -14.32 24.26
CA GLN A 654 6.90 -14.39 25.22
C GLN A 654 6.63 -15.45 26.29
N ASP A 655 5.44 -15.42 26.89
CA ASP A 655 4.99 -16.36 27.93
C ASP A 655 4.91 -17.82 27.40
N ALA A 656 4.71 -18.00 26.09
CA ALA A 656 4.63 -19.32 25.46
C ALA A 656 6.01 -19.91 25.10
N GLU A 657 7.10 -19.12 25.16
CA GLU A 657 8.47 -19.54 24.85
C GLU A 657 8.63 -20.21 23.47
N ILE A 658 7.80 -19.85 22.49
CA ILE A 658 7.75 -20.51 21.17
C ILE A 658 8.69 -19.92 20.12
N THR A 659 9.65 -19.09 20.52
CA THR A 659 10.48 -18.34 19.57
C THR A 659 11.92 -18.83 19.53
N ASN A 660 12.69 -18.33 18.58
CA ASN A 660 14.11 -18.62 18.42
C ASN A 660 15.02 -17.59 19.12
N HIS A 661 14.52 -16.95 20.19
CA HIS A 661 15.34 -16.15 21.10
C HIS A 661 15.94 -17.05 22.17
N ASP A 662 17.20 -16.81 22.56
CA ASP A 662 17.83 -17.47 23.71
C ASP A 662 17.01 -17.23 25.00
N LEU A 663 17.15 -18.13 25.98
CA LEU A 663 16.48 -18.10 27.28
C LEU A 663 16.76 -16.81 28.08
N ARG A 664 17.85 -16.11 27.76
CA ARG A 664 18.17 -14.77 28.32
C ARG A 664 17.48 -13.62 27.57
N GLY A 665 16.66 -13.92 26.56
CA GLY A 665 15.81 -12.98 25.80
C GLY A 665 16.56 -12.03 24.85
N GLY A 666 17.88 -12.09 24.76
CA GLY A 666 18.67 -11.06 24.08
C GLY A 666 19.01 -11.37 22.62
N VAL A 667 19.25 -12.64 22.28
CA VAL A 667 19.89 -13.03 21.01
C VAL A 667 19.01 -14.00 20.24
N VAL A 668 18.88 -13.78 18.93
CA VAL A 668 18.17 -14.69 18.01
C VAL A 668 19.13 -15.78 17.53
N THR A 669 18.78 -17.05 17.76
CA THR A 669 19.56 -18.24 17.39
C THR A 669 18.74 -19.17 16.52
N PHE A 670 19.28 -19.66 15.40
CA PHE A 670 18.54 -20.55 14.50
C PHE A 670 18.82 -22.03 14.81
N PRO A 671 17.80 -22.82 15.18
CA PRO A 671 17.98 -24.24 15.43
C PRO A 671 18.21 -25.00 14.11
N ARG A 672 18.76 -26.22 14.20
CA ARG A 672 18.96 -27.08 13.03
C ARG A 672 17.64 -27.38 12.33
N LYS A 673 17.72 -27.65 11.03
CA LYS A 673 16.56 -28.02 10.20
C LYS A 673 15.77 -29.16 10.83
N GLU A 674 16.43 -30.19 11.36
CA GLU A 674 15.80 -31.36 11.97
C GLU A 674 14.93 -30.99 13.17
N VAL A 675 15.34 -29.98 13.94
CA VAL A 675 14.58 -29.45 15.08
C VAL A 675 13.40 -28.63 14.59
N ILE A 676 13.58 -27.77 13.58
CA ILE A 676 12.44 -27.00 13.01
C ILE A 676 11.36 -27.95 12.45
N MET A 677 11.78 -29.10 11.93
CA MET A 677 10.92 -30.14 11.38
C MET A 677 10.13 -30.93 12.42
N THR A 678 10.41 -30.77 13.73
CA THR A 678 9.65 -31.46 14.79
C THR A 678 8.36 -30.75 15.15
N TYR A 679 8.25 -29.45 14.90
CA TYR A 679 7.06 -28.63 15.18
C TYR A 679 5.94 -28.88 14.17
N ASP A 680 4.70 -28.78 14.63
CA ASP A 680 3.50 -28.92 13.79
C ASP A 680 3.21 -27.66 12.99
N ILE A 681 3.34 -26.49 13.62
CA ILE A 681 3.04 -25.20 13.03
C ILE A 681 4.28 -24.32 13.16
N VAL A 682 4.84 -23.92 12.01
CA VAL A 682 5.96 -22.98 11.98
C VAL A 682 5.54 -21.69 11.30
N ILE A 683 5.71 -20.58 12.01
CA ILE A 683 5.23 -19.25 11.62
C ILE A 683 6.41 -18.32 11.38
N VAL A 684 6.51 -17.78 10.17
CA VAL A 684 7.63 -16.96 9.71
C VAL A 684 7.19 -15.71 8.99
N HIS A 685 8.13 -14.78 8.84
CA HIS A 685 7.97 -13.65 7.95
C HIS A 685 9.00 -13.72 6.80
N SER A 686 8.76 -12.99 5.72
CA SER A 686 9.54 -13.02 4.48
C SER A 686 11.02 -12.61 4.60
N HIS A 687 11.46 -12.11 5.76
CA HIS A 687 12.84 -11.69 6.01
C HIS A 687 13.59 -12.55 7.04
N VAL A 688 13.06 -13.74 7.39
CA VAL A 688 13.81 -14.69 8.23
C VAL A 688 14.94 -15.37 7.43
N HIS A 689 15.99 -15.80 8.14
CA HIS A 689 17.21 -16.47 7.66
C HIS A 689 17.10 -17.26 6.33
N PRO A 690 18.09 -17.16 5.41
CA PRO A 690 18.08 -17.73 4.06
C PRO A 690 17.78 -19.23 3.97
N ASP A 691 18.13 -20.01 5.00
CA ASP A 691 18.02 -21.47 4.94
C ASP A 691 16.58 -21.99 4.92
N TRP A 692 15.60 -21.22 5.43
CA TRP A 692 14.26 -21.79 5.65
C TRP A 692 13.19 -21.38 4.65
N PHE A 693 13.28 -20.19 4.03
CA PHE A 693 12.29 -19.79 3.01
C PHE A 693 12.24 -20.80 1.84
N LEU A 694 13.33 -21.55 1.64
CA LEU A 694 13.54 -22.53 0.58
C LEU A 694 13.44 -23.99 1.03
N HIS A 695 13.86 -24.34 2.25
CA HIS A 695 13.53 -25.65 2.80
C HIS A 695 12.02 -25.84 2.96
N SER A 696 11.29 -24.77 3.25
CA SER A 696 9.82 -24.73 3.23
C SER A 696 9.21 -25.02 1.86
N PHE A 697 9.88 -24.61 0.77
CA PHE A 697 9.44 -24.89 -0.60
C PHE A 697 9.76 -26.33 -1.04
N LEU A 698 10.89 -26.89 -0.57
CA LEU A 698 11.24 -28.31 -0.68
C LEU A 698 10.32 -29.23 0.14
N LEU A 699 9.70 -28.70 1.22
CA LEU A 699 8.78 -29.43 2.09
C LEU A 699 7.38 -29.63 1.47
N ILE A 700 6.99 -28.78 0.53
CA ILE A 700 5.68 -28.85 -0.14
C ILE A 700 5.75 -29.72 -1.42
N THR A 701 6.94 -29.94 -1.99
CA THR A 701 7.10 -30.51 -3.34
C THR A 701 7.44 -31.99 -3.41
N LEU A 702 7.77 -32.64 -2.29
CA LEU A 702 8.11 -34.07 -2.29
C LEU A 702 6.92 -34.92 -1.80
N PRO A 703 6.29 -35.74 -2.67
CA PRO A 703 5.34 -36.73 -2.20
C PRO A 703 6.03 -37.71 -1.25
N THR A 704 5.34 -38.14 -0.21
CA THR A 704 5.78 -39.12 0.81
C THR A 704 6.35 -40.41 0.20
N SER A 705 5.97 -40.77 -1.03
CA SER A 705 6.51 -41.91 -1.79
C SER A 705 7.95 -41.73 -2.30
N SER A 706 8.42 -40.49 -2.51
CA SER A 706 9.78 -40.19 -2.97
C SER A 706 10.83 -40.37 -1.85
N TRP A 707 10.42 -40.22 -0.60
CA TRP A 707 11.28 -40.40 0.58
C TRP A 707 11.75 -41.87 0.74
N MET A 708 10.91 -42.84 0.39
CA MET A 708 11.28 -44.27 0.46
C MET A 708 12.19 -44.73 -0.68
N ARG A 709 12.26 -44.00 -1.82
CA ARG A 709 13.18 -44.30 -2.92
C ARG A 709 14.57 -43.71 -2.70
N LEU A 710 14.66 -42.51 -2.15
CA LEU A 710 15.95 -41.90 -1.78
C LEU A 710 16.65 -42.68 -0.66
N GLY A 711 15.92 -43.20 0.31
CA GLY A 711 16.47 -44.07 1.35
C GLY A 711 16.99 -45.43 0.86
N ARG A 712 16.49 -45.94 -0.29
CA ARG A 712 16.97 -47.18 -0.91
C ARG A 712 18.19 -46.97 -1.81
N LEU A 713 18.30 -45.82 -2.48
CA LEU A 713 19.47 -45.46 -3.28
C LEU A 713 20.71 -45.12 -2.42
N TRP A 714 20.52 -44.74 -1.16
CA TRP A 714 21.61 -44.47 -0.21
C TRP A 714 22.16 -45.71 0.51
N ARG A 715 21.50 -46.87 0.43
CA ARG A 715 21.97 -48.13 1.08
C ARG A 715 22.69 -49.08 0.13
N GLN A 716 22.88 -48.72 -1.13
CA GLN A 716 23.62 -49.52 -2.09
C GLN A 716 24.66 -48.66 -2.81
N ARG A 717 25.80 -48.48 -2.16
CA ARG A 717 27.15 -48.69 -2.70
C ARG A 717 28.16 -48.59 -1.53
N PRO A 718 29.21 -49.43 -1.55
CA PRO A 718 30.15 -49.57 -0.44
C PRO A 718 30.93 -48.29 -0.14
#